data_AF-A0A7Y2RFS5-F1
#
_entry.id   AF-A0A7Y2RFS5-F1
#
_cell.length_a   1.000
_cell.length_b   1.000
_cell.length_c   1.000
_cell.angle_alpha   90.00
_cell.angle_beta   90.00
_cell.angle_gamma   90.00
#
_symmetry.space_group_name_H-M   'P 1'
#
loop_
_entity.id
_entity.type
_entity.pdbx_description
1 polymer ?
#
loop_
_entity_poly.entity_id
_entity_poly.type
_entity_poly.pdbx_seq_one_letter_code
_entity_poly.pdbx_strand_id
1 'polypeptide(L)'
;MEQDRLVPQYQLVAKQLLRISKNLNEIFQDQLRIVGDLNAQNMFHIDQERHAVKIANGLFQLQFHAPDSDLKSILQCDFTCLGQKAEALEEFILHDLYFLTGDLKPQHSLFLRQKAQQLRQLLLEQIYVWVNGAERVSAYLKCLCIDEAEIIDQLMMNAEIYHLKILSDYVLHKTALPEAIVQMLQQICSIQMVCGDEFLPLQPLMECLDEFCFSASQFLPAAMYRIMALSFEERFNLNELIDHQDDIHLLYRHAQEKTQLLGFVRLMRRELWQRDDLLSKHNFLHATSTVWQKKVAKLPLFDYPRAVNWLFKQSSEVLDWLSTHIQHSSVRVAVTALSFVDTSRVHPQVILATLQYFQHSSARMYIHSCHYFAMQEALFEHENNHSVVLKGQRQALDDHRIAISPSILYLDEWMELMRNVAKGNEQIVKKIYLRLSRVMQAYMLHLQKITQALPEDLMFYIRPETHQNRDFYPVLQRYKMQLDEFRQIFYLRDQHTRVSVFDSYVRDYLVDYFSDNKMVLKSTTWMGLFHQAIHWHDQIQKQEIIAQLKKNYAKAVWQPLMVEKKIQFAGWSFEELADLDRIIEESKRCHHCLAVSYAQRIMDGEYVAFHMALQSGTHHMTLGCHLRDGQLVYDQLEYPHNQKAEYLFVNVALQFISWLNLQLIAFK
;
A
#
# COMPACT_ATOMS: atom_id res chain seq x y z
N MET A 1 -17.29 13.11 -36.35
CA MET A 1 -18.25 12.22 -37.05
C MET A 1 -18.00 12.10 -38.55
N GLU A 2 -17.32 13.03 -39.23
CA GLU A 2 -16.93 12.85 -40.65
C GLU A 2 -15.61 12.06 -40.83
N GLN A 3 -14.64 12.19 -39.90
CA GLN A 3 -13.38 11.42 -39.95
C GLN A 3 -13.57 9.90 -39.82
N ASP A 4 -14.52 9.43 -39.01
CA ASP A 4 -14.77 8.00 -38.81
C ASP A 4 -15.39 7.30 -40.04
N ARG A 5 -16.00 8.07 -40.98
CA ARG A 5 -16.56 7.53 -42.23
C ARG A 5 -15.54 7.42 -43.36
N LEU A 6 -14.45 8.18 -43.28
CA LEU A 6 -13.39 8.21 -44.28
C LEU A 6 -12.40 7.03 -44.15
N VAL A 7 -12.12 6.58 -42.91
CA VAL A 7 -11.18 5.47 -42.65
C VAL A 7 -11.57 4.15 -43.35
N PRO A 8 -12.85 3.71 -43.33
CA PRO A 8 -13.28 2.51 -44.07
C PRO A 8 -13.19 2.66 -45.59
N GLN A 9 -13.39 3.88 -46.12
CA GLN A 9 -13.30 4.17 -47.55
C GLN A 9 -11.83 4.10 -48.02
N TYR A 10 -10.90 4.69 -47.27
CA TYR A 10 -9.47 4.61 -47.59
C TYR A 10 -8.92 3.17 -47.53
N GLN A 11 -9.37 2.36 -46.57
CA GLN A 11 -8.96 0.96 -46.50
C GLN A 11 -9.47 0.14 -47.70
N LEU A 12 -10.70 0.40 -48.15
CA LEU A 12 -11.28 -0.27 -49.32
C LEU A 12 -10.56 0.14 -50.61
N VAL A 13 -10.27 1.44 -50.76
CA VAL A 13 -9.46 1.99 -51.85
C VAL A 13 -8.05 1.39 -51.85
N ALA A 14 -7.40 1.29 -50.69
CA ALA A 14 -6.08 0.66 -50.57
C ALA A 14 -6.09 -0.79 -51.03
N LYS A 15 -7.04 -1.61 -50.53
CA LYS A 15 -7.18 -3.02 -50.93
C LYS A 15 -7.44 -3.18 -52.44
N GLN A 16 -8.21 -2.27 -53.04
CA GLN A 16 -8.47 -2.30 -54.49
C GLN A 16 -7.26 -1.85 -55.31
N LEU A 17 -6.55 -0.81 -54.88
CA LEU A 17 -5.31 -0.33 -55.51
C LEU A 17 -4.23 -1.40 -55.58
N LEU A 18 -4.02 -2.14 -54.48
CA LEU A 18 -3.06 -3.24 -54.44
C LEU A 18 -3.47 -4.41 -55.34
N ARG A 19 -4.77 -4.57 -55.66
CA ARG A 19 -5.22 -5.58 -56.64
C ARG A 19 -4.95 -5.14 -58.08
N ILE A 20 -5.01 -3.84 -58.35
CA ILE A 20 -4.85 -3.27 -59.69
C ILE A 20 -3.38 -3.11 -60.05
N SER A 21 -2.55 -2.62 -59.12
CA SER A 21 -1.13 -2.36 -59.35
C SER A 21 -0.23 -3.40 -58.71
N LYS A 22 0.46 -4.19 -59.54
CA LYS A 22 1.43 -5.20 -59.08
C LYS A 22 2.60 -4.55 -58.32
N ASN A 23 3.11 -3.41 -58.80
CA ASN A 23 4.24 -2.72 -58.20
C ASN A 23 3.91 -2.20 -56.78
N LEU A 24 2.70 -1.69 -56.56
CA LEU A 24 2.25 -1.26 -55.24
C LEU A 24 2.01 -2.47 -54.31
N ASN A 25 1.45 -3.56 -54.84
CA ASN A 25 1.30 -4.80 -54.08
C ASN A 25 2.66 -5.35 -53.61
N GLU A 26 3.70 -5.29 -54.44
CA GLU A 26 5.05 -5.72 -54.04
C GLU A 26 5.57 -4.95 -52.82
N ILE A 27 5.33 -3.62 -52.73
CA ILE A 27 5.68 -2.81 -51.55
C ILE A 27 4.96 -3.31 -50.30
N PHE A 28 3.68 -3.65 -50.42
CA PHE A 28 2.89 -4.19 -49.31
C PHE A 28 3.34 -5.61 -48.91
N GLN A 29 3.62 -6.48 -49.88
CA GLN A 29 4.12 -7.84 -49.61
C GLN A 29 5.48 -7.83 -48.92
N ASP A 30 6.36 -6.90 -49.28
CA ASP A 30 7.66 -6.76 -48.63
C ASP A 30 7.51 -6.32 -47.16
N GLN A 31 6.54 -5.46 -46.83
CA GLN A 31 6.21 -5.13 -45.43
C GLN A 31 5.75 -6.37 -44.67
N LEU A 32 4.85 -7.17 -45.24
CA LEU A 32 4.38 -8.41 -44.62
C LEU A 32 5.52 -9.42 -44.40
N ARG A 33 6.50 -9.50 -45.31
CA ARG A 33 7.67 -10.37 -45.16
C ARG A 33 8.57 -9.96 -43.98
N ILE A 34 8.75 -8.66 -43.76
CA ILE A 34 9.54 -8.16 -42.61
C ILE A 34 8.82 -8.51 -41.31
N VAL A 35 7.51 -8.23 -41.26
CA VAL A 35 6.68 -8.43 -40.07
C VAL A 35 6.51 -9.92 -39.74
N GLY A 36 6.41 -10.78 -40.75
CA GLY A 36 6.17 -12.21 -40.58
C GLY A 36 4.88 -12.47 -39.79
N ASP A 37 4.96 -13.36 -38.79
CA ASP A 37 3.84 -13.76 -37.94
C ASP A 37 3.67 -12.88 -36.68
N LEU A 38 4.10 -11.62 -36.75
CA LEU A 38 4.03 -10.70 -35.60
C LEU A 38 2.59 -10.50 -35.12
N ASN A 39 2.41 -10.69 -33.81
CA ASN A 39 1.19 -10.48 -33.07
C ASN A 39 1.55 -10.06 -31.62
N ALA A 40 0.55 -9.88 -30.75
CA ALA A 40 0.81 -9.45 -29.37
C ALA A 40 1.60 -10.49 -28.54
N GLN A 41 1.45 -11.79 -28.82
CA GLN A 41 2.10 -12.86 -28.05
C GLN A 41 3.60 -12.98 -28.31
N ASN A 42 4.08 -12.60 -29.51
CA ASN A 42 5.50 -12.56 -29.86
C ASN A 42 6.05 -11.13 -29.94
N MET A 43 5.33 -10.13 -29.41
CA MET A 43 5.81 -8.76 -29.34
C MET A 43 6.99 -8.62 -28.37
N PHE A 44 6.91 -9.25 -27.20
CA PHE A 44 7.99 -9.27 -26.20
C PHE A 44 8.26 -10.72 -25.79
N HIS A 45 9.42 -11.24 -26.14
CA HIS A 45 9.84 -12.59 -25.77
C HIS A 45 11.08 -12.53 -24.88
N ILE A 46 10.97 -13.04 -23.66
CA ILE A 46 12.02 -13.01 -22.65
C ILE A 46 12.71 -14.37 -22.60
N ASP A 47 14.02 -14.37 -22.81
CA ASP A 47 14.91 -15.50 -22.56
C ASP A 47 15.59 -15.28 -21.20
N GLN A 48 15.04 -15.93 -20.16
CA GLN A 48 15.50 -15.75 -18.78
C GLN A 48 16.91 -16.33 -18.56
N GLU A 49 17.25 -17.42 -19.25
CA GLU A 49 18.55 -18.08 -19.09
C GLU A 49 19.66 -17.24 -19.70
N ARG A 50 19.39 -16.62 -20.85
CA ARG A 50 20.36 -15.75 -21.52
C ARG A 50 20.29 -14.31 -21.07
N HIS A 51 19.37 -13.92 -20.19
CA HIS A 51 19.12 -12.52 -19.85
C HIS A 51 18.94 -11.65 -21.10
N ALA A 52 18.02 -12.04 -21.97
CA ALA A 52 17.77 -11.39 -23.25
C ALA A 52 16.29 -11.13 -23.49
N VAL A 53 15.97 -10.07 -24.22
CA VAL A 53 14.61 -9.74 -24.67
C VAL A 53 14.62 -9.59 -26.18
N LYS A 54 13.77 -10.36 -26.86
CA LYS A 54 13.48 -10.20 -28.28
C LYS A 54 12.20 -9.40 -28.45
N ILE A 55 12.25 -8.36 -29.27
CA ILE A 55 11.13 -7.43 -29.48
C ILE A 55 10.63 -7.57 -30.91
N ALA A 56 9.31 -7.46 -31.10
CA ALA A 56 8.63 -7.52 -32.39
C ALA A 56 9.03 -8.77 -33.21
N ASN A 57 8.76 -9.96 -32.67
CA ASN A 57 9.10 -11.24 -33.31
C ASN A 57 10.60 -11.40 -33.63
N GLY A 58 11.47 -10.80 -32.81
CA GLY A 58 12.92 -10.90 -32.95
C GLY A 58 13.55 -9.94 -33.96
N LEU A 59 12.80 -8.92 -34.40
CA LEU A 59 13.37 -7.82 -35.19
C LEU A 59 14.41 -7.02 -34.41
N PHE A 60 14.26 -6.94 -33.08
CA PHE A 60 15.21 -6.28 -32.20
C PHE A 60 15.57 -7.17 -31.02
N GLN A 61 16.74 -6.92 -30.45
CA GLN A 61 17.25 -7.67 -29.32
C GLN A 61 17.89 -6.75 -28.27
N LEU A 62 17.55 -7.00 -27.01
CA LEU A 62 18.24 -6.48 -25.84
C LEU A 62 18.97 -7.64 -25.16
N GLN A 63 20.22 -7.43 -24.79
CA GLN A 63 21.05 -8.43 -24.13
C GLN A 63 21.70 -7.83 -22.89
N PHE A 64 21.44 -8.42 -21.73
CA PHE A 64 21.93 -7.95 -20.44
C PHE A 64 23.11 -8.81 -19.96
N HIS A 65 24.14 -8.15 -19.45
CA HIS A 65 25.39 -8.80 -19.04
C HIS A 65 25.73 -8.45 -17.59
N ALA A 66 26.13 -9.46 -16.82
CA ALA A 66 26.67 -9.24 -15.49
C ALA A 66 27.99 -8.42 -15.57
N PRO A 67 28.24 -7.51 -14.62
CA PRO A 67 29.53 -6.80 -14.48
C PRO A 67 30.77 -7.71 -14.42
N ASP A 68 30.61 -8.96 -13.98
CA ASP A 68 31.70 -9.95 -13.91
C ASP A 68 32.06 -10.55 -15.29
N SER A 69 31.31 -10.21 -16.34
CA SER A 69 31.60 -10.65 -17.71
C SER A 69 32.76 -9.86 -18.33
N ASP A 70 33.41 -10.42 -19.36
CA ASP A 70 34.49 -9.73 -20.09
C ASP A 70 34.00 -8.47 -20.86
N LEU A 71 32.69 -8.21 -20.85
CA LEU A 71 32.06 -7.10 -21.54
C LEU A 71 31.99 -5.86 -20.63
N LYS A 72 32.39 -4.71 -21.18
CA LYS A 72 32.39 -3.44 -20.44
C LYS A 72 31.01 -2.82 -20.21
N SER A 73 29.97 -3.27 -20.92
CA SER A 73 28.63 -2.69 -20.85
C SER A 73 27.63 -3.72 -20.38
N ILE A 74 26.77 -3.31 -19.45
CA ILE A 74 25.74 -4.16 -18.85
C ILE A 74 24.53 -4.40 -19.76
N LEU A 75 24.37 -3.59 -20.81
CA LEU A 75 23.27 -3.68 -21.77
C LEU A 75 23.79 -3.47 -23.19
N GLN A 76 23.49 -4.43 -24.06
CA GLN A 76 23.73 -4.34 -25.50
C GLN A 76 22.38 -4.33 -26.21
N CYS A 77 22.20 -3.37 -27.10
CA CYS A 77 20.98 -3.18 -27.88
C CYS A 77 21.28 -3.40 -29.36
N ASP A 78 20.50 -4.24 -30.02
CA ASP A 78 20.47 -4.36 -31.47
C ASP A 78 19.10 -3.94 -32.01
N PHE A 79 19.07 -2.72 -32.55
CA PHE A 79 17.92 -2.13 -33.23
C PHE A 79 18.14 -2.02 -34.75
N THR A 80 18.98 -2.89 -35.30
CA THR A 80 19.31 -2.90 -36.73
C THR A 80 18.51 -3.96 -37.47
N CYS A 81 17.74 -3.55 -38.46
CA CYS A 81 17.09 -4.47 -39.40
C CYS A 81 17.46 -4.07 -40.83
N LEU A 82 17.85 -5.05 -41.66
CA LEU A 82 18.28 -4.81 -43.04
C LEU A 82 19.39 -3.73 -43.18
N GLY A 83 20.25 -3.61 -42.16
CA GLY A 83 21.34 -2.63 -42.12
C GLY A 83 20.92 -1.19 -41.77
N GLN A 84 19.65 -0.96 -41.43
CA GLN A 84 19.13 0.34 -40.99
C GLN A 84 18.75 0.30 -39.50
N LYS A 85 19.07 1.38 -38.78
CA LYS A 85 18.77 1.52 -37.35
C LYS A 85 17.38 2.11 -37.13
N ALA A 86 16.63 1.58 -36.17
CA ALA A 86 15.32 2.08 -35.79
C ALA A 86 15.39 3.04 -34.58
N GLU A 87 15.89 4.26 -34.79
CA GLU A 87 16.21 5.22 -33.71
C GLU A 87 15.00 5.57 -32.83
N ALA A 88 13.84 5.85 -33.42
CA ALA A 88 12.64 6.23 -32.65
C ALA A 88 12.08 5.06 -31.80
N LEU A 89 12.23 3.82 -32.28
CA LEU A 89 11.86 2.63 -31.50
C LEU A 89 12.87 2.37 -30.37
N GLU A 90 14.16 2.53 -30.64
CA GLU A 90 15.19 2.44 -29.61
C GLU A 90 14.96 3.48 -28.51
N GLU A 91 14.70 4.74 -28.89
CA GLU A 91 14.39 5.81 -27.93
C GLU A 91 13.16 5.46 -27.08
N PHE A 92 12.09 4.97 -27.72
CA PHE A 92 10.87 4.56 -27.01
C PHE A 92 11.14 3.43 -25.99
N ILE A 93 11.88 2.39 -26.39
CA ILE A 93 12.18 1.25 -25.52
C ILE A 93 13.12 1.66 -24.37
N LEU A 94 14.09 2.54 -24.62
CA LEU A 94 15.09 2.91 -23.63
C LEU A 94 14.61 3.98 -22.63
N HIS A 95 13.83 4.96 -23.10
CA HIS A 95 13.49 6.16 -22.31
C HIS A 95 12.02 6.19 -21.89
N ASP A 96 11.11 5.81 -22.79
CA ASP A 96 9.67 6.01 -22.62
C ASP A 96 8.95 4.87 -21.91
N LEU A 97 9.57 3.68 -21.86
CA LEU A 97 9.08 2.51 -21.15
C LEU A 97 9.71 2.42 -19.76
N TYR A 98 8.84 2.31 -18.76
CA TYR A 98 9.23 2.12 -17.37
C TYR A 98 8.95 0.68 -16.93
N PHE A 99 9.88 0.16 -16.13
CA PHE A 99 9.80 -1.11 -15.44
C PHE A 99 9.54 -0.88 -13.95
N LEU A 100 8.52 -1.55 -13.43
CA LEU A 100 7.96 -1.27 -12.10
C LEU A 100 8.67 -2.14 -11.06
N THR A 101 9.18 -1.51 -10.00
CA THR A 101 9.98 -2.17 -8.95
C THR A 101 9.28 -2.18 -7.59
N GLY A 102 8.49 -1.17 -7.27
CA GLY A 102 7.78 -1.07 -5.98
C GLY A 102 6.33 -0.60 -6.06
N ASP A 103 5.95 0.27 -7.02
CA ASP A 103 4.53 0.58 -7.26
C ASP A 103 3.89 -0.56 -8.06
N LEU A 104 3.54 -1.63 -7.37
CA LEU A 104 2.98 -2.83 -8.01
C LEU A 104 1.49 -2.68 -8.34
N LYS A 105 0.93 -1.46 -8.35
CA LYS A 105 -0.47 -1.23 -8.69
C LYS A 105 -0.71 -1.43 -10.19
N PRO A 106 -1.94 -1.82 -10.60
CA PRO A 106 -2.30 -1.84 -12.01
C PRO A 106 -2.05 -0.47 -12.66
N GLN A 107 -1.44 -0.47 -13.84
CA GLN A 107 -1.24 0.75 -14.61
C GLN A 107 -2.60 1.28 -15.13
N HIS A 108 -2.73 2.60 -15.21
CA HIS A 108 -3.96 3.21 -15.67
C HIS A 108 -4.24 2.87 -17.15
N SER A 109 -5.46 2.43 -17.46
CA SER A 109 -5.81 1.93 -18.80
C SER A 109 -5.59 2.94 -19.93
N LEU A 110 -5.87 4.24 -19.69
CA LEU A 110 -5.59 5.29 -20.68
C LEU A 110 -4.10 5.45 -20.98
N PHE A 111 -3.24 5.30 -19.97
CA PHE A 111 -1.79 5.41 -20.14
C PHE A 111 -1.26 4.23 -20.96
N LEU A 112 -1.67 3.01 -20.60
CA LEU A 112 -1.34 1.79 -21.36
C LEU A 112 -1.82 1.89 -22.81
N ARG A 113 -3.05 2.38 -23.02
CA ARG A 113 -3.60 2.59 -24.37
C ARG A 113 -2.74 3.55 -25.18
N GLN A 114 -2.34 4.68 -24.60
CA GLN A 114 -1.50 5.66 -25.28
C GLN A 114 -0.13 5.07 -25.64
N LYS A 115 0.52 4.37 -24.72
CA LYS A 115 1.84 3.75 -24.96
C LYS A 115 1.77 2.61 -25.99
N ALA A 116 0.74 1.78 -25.94
CA ALA A 116 0.51 0.73 -26.94
C ALA A 116 0.24 1.33 -28.33
N GLN A 117 -0.53 2.43 -28.41
CA GLN A 117 -0.74 3.15 -29.68
C GLN A 117 0.56 3.74 -30.22
N GLN A 118 1.36 4.38 -29.36
CA GLN A 118 2.67 4.93 -29.73
C GLN A 118 3.61 3.83 -30.26
N LEU A 119 3.75 2.72 -29.54
CA LEU A 119 4.56 1.58 -29.97
C LEU A 119 4.10 1.03 -31.33
N ARG A 120 2.78 0.83 -31.48
CA ARG A 120 2.19 0.34 -32.74
C ARG A 120 2.50 1.27 -33.90
N GLN A 121 2.36 2.58 -33.70
CA GLN A 121 2.63 3.58 -34.74
C GLN A 121 4.11 3.63 -35.12
N LEU A 122 5.01 3.71 -34.14
CA LEU A 122 6.46 3.74 -34.38
C LEU A 122 6.92 2.51 -35.16
N LEU A 123 6.39 1.34 -34.82
CA LEU A 123 6.71 0.10 -35.52
C LEU A 123 6.23 0.13 -36.99
N LEU A 124 5.00 0.57 -37.21
CA LEU A 124 4.40 0.70 -38.55
C LEU A 124 5.18 1.66 -39.45
N GLU A 125 5.54 2.83 -38.91
CA GLU A 125 6.35 3.84 -39.61
C GLU A 125 7.73 3.27 -39.97
N GLN A 126 8.39 2.59 -39.02
CA GLN A 126 9.70 2.00 -39.26
C GLN A 126 9.67 0.88 -40.32
N ILE A 127 8.65 0.03 -40.32
CA ILE A 127 8.47 -1.02 -41.34
C ILE A 127 8.35 -0.41 -42.73
N TYR A 128 7.62 0.70 -42.85
CA TYR A 128 7.44 1.39 -44.13
C TYR A 128 8.75 2.04 -44.63
N VAL A 129 9.58 2.53 -43.72
CA VAL A 129 10.92 3.04 -44.02
C VAL A 129 11.83 1.93 -44.56
N TRP A 130 11.86 0.75 -43.93
CA TRP A 130 12.74 -0.35 -44.35
C TRP A 130 12.48 -0.87 -45.76
N VAL A 131 11.24 -0.78 -46.24
CA VAL A 131 10.90 -1.15 -47.63
C VAL A 131 11.11 -0.02 -48.64
N ASN A 132 11.67 1.12 -48.21
CA ASN A 132 11.78 2.37 -48.96
C ASN A 132 10.44 2.79 -49.60
N GLY A 133 9.34 2.65 -48.83
CA GLY A 133 7.98 2.75 -49.37
C GLY A 133 7.72 4.06 -50.10
N ALA A 134 8.06 5.20 -49.48
CA ALA A 134 7.85 6.52 -50.07
C ALA A 134 8.59 6.72 -51.40
N GLU A 135 9.84 6.26 -51.49
CA GLU A 135 10.64 6.36 -52.72
C GLU A 135 10.11 5.43 -53.81
N ARG A 136 9.73 4.19 -53.47
CA ARG A 136 9.17 3.22 -54.42
C ARG A 136 7.82 3.68 -54.98
N VAL A 137 6.96 4.27 -54.15
CA VAL A 137 5.70 4.89 -54.62
C VAL A 137 5.99 6.08 -55.52
N SER A 138 6.97 6.91 -55.19
CA SER A 138 7.37 8.05 -56.03
C SER A 138 7.94 7.60 -57.38
N ALA A 139 8.72 6.51 -57.40
CA ALA A 139 9.24 5.90 -58.62
C ALA A 139 8.10 5.28 -59.45
N TYR A 140 7.15 4.61 -58.80
CA TYR A 140 5.94 4.10 -59.45
C TYR A 140 5.17 5.22 -60.16
N LEU A 141 4.91 6.34 -59.47
CA LEU A 141 4.20 7.48 -60.04
C LEU A 141 4.93 8.07 -61.25
N LYS A 142 6.27 8.12 -61.26
CA LYS A 142 7.06 8.57 -62.43
C LYS A 142 6.93 7.66 -63.65
N CYS A 143 6.66 6.38 -63.44
CA CYS A 143 6.56 5.36 -64.49
C CYS A 143 5.10 4.94 -64.79
N LEU A 144 4.12 5.67 -64.26
CA LEU A 144 2.70 5.36 -64.41
C LEU A 144 2.27 5.41 -65.89
N CYS A 145 1.59 4.36 -66.37
CA CYS A 145 1.04 4.34 -67.72
C CYS A 145 -0.38 4.93 -67.77
N ILE A 146 -0.84 5.27 -68.97
CA ILE A 146 -2.14 5.94 -69.16
C ILE A 146 -3.31 5.06 -68.67
N ASP A 147 -3.28 3.77 -68.98
CA ASP A 147 -4.35 2.83 -68.64
C ASP A 147 -4.45 2.65 -67.11
N GLU A 148 -3.31 2.55 -66.42
CA GLU A 148 -3.28 2.49 -64.95
C GLU A 148 -3.74 3.81 -64.32
N ALA A 149 -3.34 4.95 -64.88
CA ALA A 149 -3.74 6.26 -64.39
C ALA A 149 -5.26 6.49 -64.50
N GLU A 150 -5.89 6.08 -65.61
CA GLU A 150 -7.34 6.19 -65.79
C GLU A 150 -8.11 5.30 -64.80
N ILE A 151 -7.62 4.07 -64.57
CA ILE A 151 -8.24 3.14 -63.62
C ILE A 151 -8.14 3.69 -62.19
N ILE A 152 -6.98 4.22 -61.81
CA ILE A 152 -6.80 4.80 -60.47
C ILE A 152 -7.65 6.07 -60.31
N ASP A 153 -7.70 6.95 -61.31
CA ASP A 153 -8.56 8.13 -61.29
C ASP A 153 -10.03 7.76 -61.11
N GLN A 154 -10.52 6.75 -61.84
CA GLN A 154 -11.89 6.25 -61.68
C GLN A 154 -12.14 5.72 -60.27
N LEU A 155 -11.19 4.96 -59.71
CA LEU A 155 -11.30 4.42 -58.36
C LEU A 155 -11.34 5.54 -57.30
N MET A 156 -10.49 6.55 -57.43
CA MET A 156 -10.42 7.69 -56.52
C MET A 156 -11.66 8.59 -56.62
N MET A 157 -12.20 8.80 -57.82
CA MET A 157 -13.45 9.53 -58.03
C MET A 157 -14.66 8.80 -57.46
N ASN A 158 -14.73 7.49 -57.65
CA ASN A 158 -15.80 6.65 -57.10
C ASN A 158 -15.78 6.61 -55.57
N ALA A 159 -14.60 6.78 -54.98
CA ALA A 159 -14.42 6.88 -53.53
C ALA A 159 -14.53 8.32 -53.00
N GLU A 160 -14.90 9.29 -53.85
CA GLU A 160 -15.04 10.72 -53.51
C GLU A 160 -13.76 11.36 -52.93
N ILE A 161 -12.58 10.81 -53.27
CA ILE A 161 -11.28 11.32 -52.80
C ILE A 161 -10.86 12.57 -53.57
N TYR A 162 -11.12 12.62 -54.89
CA TYR A 162 -11.03 13.81 -55.72
C TYR A 162 -11.98 13.72 -56.92
N HIS A 163 -12.26 14.84 -57.59
CA HIS A 163 -13.26 14.93 -58.67
C HIS A 163 -12.70 15.17 -60.07
N LEU A 164 -11.37 15.28 -60.22
CA LEU A 164 -10.68 15.57 -61.49
C LEU A 164 -9.70 14.44 -61.85
N LYS A 165 -9.40 14.24 -63.14
CA LYS A 165 -8.51 13.16 -63.62
C LYS A 165 -7.04 13.49 -63.39
N ILE A 166 -6.66 13.66 -62.12
CA ILE A 166 -5.36 14.20 -61.69
C ILE A 166 -4.21 13.34 -62.21
N LEU A 167 -4.31 12.01 -62.15
CA LEU A 167 -3.23 11.11 -62.56
C LEU A 167 -3.13 10.99 -64.08
N SER A 168 -4.27 10.92 -64.77
CA SER A 168 -4.32 10.86 -66.24
C SER A 168 -3.77 12.14 -66.85
N ASP A 169 -4.12 13.30 -66.29
CA ASP A 169 -3.61 14.61 -66.73
C ASP A 169 -2.10 14.74 -66.50
N TYR A 170 -1.58 14.22 -65.38
CA TYR A 170 -0.15 14.15 -65.14
C TYR A 170 0.58 13.28 -66.18
N VAL A 171 0.03 12.14 -66.57
CA VAL A 171 0.65 11.25 -67.58
C VAL A 171 0.61 11.89 -68.97
N LEU A 172 -0.53 12.46 -69.39
CA LEU A 172 -0.75 13.05 -70.72
C LEU A 172 -0.08 14.41 -70.92
N HIS A 173 -0.26 15.31 -69.94
CA HIS A 173 0.05 16.73 -70.06
C HIS A 173 1.27 17.14 -69.22
N LYS A 174 1.87 16.21 -68.45
CA LYS A 174 3.03 16.45 -67.56
C LYS A 174 2.78 17.56 -66.53
N THR A 175 1.54 17.75 -66.11
CA THR A 175 1.13 18.70 -65.07
C THR A 175 1.62 18.25 -63.70
N ALA A 176 2.21 19.12 -62.88
CA ALA A 176 2.71 18.73 -61.55
C ALA A 176 1.63 18.07 -60.69
N LEU A 177 1.95 16.94 -60.05
CA LEU A 177 1.05 16.27 -59.11
C LEU A 177 0.96 17.08 -57.81
N PRO A 178 -0.26 17.30 -57.28
CA PRO A 178 -0.42 17.91 -55.96
C PRO A 178 0.26 17.06 -54.88
N GLU A 179 1.02 17.71 -54.01
CA GLU A 179 1.78 17.03 -52.96
C GLU A 179 0.89 16.19 -52.02
N ALA A 180 -0.31 16.69 -51.72
CA ALA A 180 -1.30 15.97 -50.90
C ALA A 180 -1.71 14.61 -51.51
N ILE A 181 -1.78 14.50 -52.84
CA ILE A 181 -2.12 13.24 -53.53
C ILE A 181 -0.93 12.28 -53.49
N VAL A 182 0.28 12.79 -53.65
CA VAL A 182 1.50 11.98 -53.53
C VAL A 182 1.63 11.41 -52.12
N GLN A 183 1.46 12.24 -51.08
CA GLN A 183 1.50 11.81 -49.68
C GLN A 183 0.41 10.80 -49.36
N MET A 184 -0.81 11.02 -49.85
CA MET A 184 -1.92 10.07 -49.69
C MET A 184 -1.62 8.71 -50.32
N LEU A 185 -1.11 8.67 -51.56
CA LEU A 185 -0.73 7.42 -52.22
C LEU A 185 0.42 6.70 -51.50
N GLN A 186 1.37 7.45 -50.94
CA GLN A 186 2.41 6.88 -50.10
C GLN A 186 1.81 6.24 -48.83
N GLN A 187 0.86 6.90 -48.17
CA GLN A 187 0.22 6.35 -46.97
C GLN A 187 -0.65 5.12 -47.26
N ILE A 188 -1.38 5.11 -48.37
CA ILE A 188 -2.28 4.01 -48.77
C ILE A 188 -1.55 2.66 -48.89
N CYS A 189 -0.27 2.67 -49.28
CA CYS A 189 0.52 1.46 -49.46
C CYS A 189 1.07 0.88 -48.16
N SER A 190 0.86 1.56 -47.02
CA SER A 190 1.30 1.07 -45.71
C SER A 190 0.42 -0.06 -45.19
N ILE A 191 1.00 -0.99 -44.43
CA ILE A 191 0.26 -2.07 -43.77
C ILE A 191 -0.84 -1.54 -42.84
N GLN A 192 -0.64 -0.36 -42.24
CA GLN A 192 -1.62 0.31 -41.39
C GLN A 192 -2.91 0.63 -42.15
N MET A 193 -2.81 1.19 -43.36
CA MET A 193 -3.99 1.57 -44.14
C MET A 193 -4.70 0.37 -44.75
N VAL A 194 -3.98 -0.71 -45.06
CA VAL A 194 -4.54 -1.91 -45.68
C VAL A 194 -5.19 -2.83 -44.66
N CYS A 195 -4.50 -3.13 -43.56
CA CYS A 195 -4.98 -4.04 -42.53
C CYS A 195 -5.79 -3.32 -41.43
N GLY A 196 -5.63 -2.01 -41.27
CA GLY A 196 -6.35 -1.25 -40.24
C GLY A 196 -6.10 -1.83 -38.85
N ASP A 197 -7.16 -1.91 -38.05
CA ASP A 197 -7.13 -2.45 -36.68
C ASP A 197 -6.97 -3.97 -36.57
N GLU A 198 -6.97 -4.70 -37.69
CA GLU A 198 -6.69 -6.14 -37.69
C GLU A 198 -5.21 -6.43 -37.42
N PHE A 199 -4.30 -5.52 -37.83
CA PHE A 199 -2.87 -5.67 -37.60
C PHE A 199 -2.46 -5.10 -36.24
N LEU A 200 -1.91 -5.96 -35.37
CA LEU A 200 -1.59 -5.66 -33.96
C LEU A 200 -2.76 -4.97 -33.22
N PRO A 201 -3.85 -5.71 -32.93
CA PRO A 201 -4.99 -5.17 -32.21
C PRO A 201 -4.57 -4.55 -30.87
N LEU A 202 -5.15 -3.39 -30.55
CA LEU A 202 -4.67 -2.56 -29.44
C LEU A 202 -4.84 -3.22 -28.07
N GLN A 203 -5.94 -3.93 -27.84
CA GLN A 203 -6.23 -4.53 -26.53
C GLN A 203 -5.22 -5.64 -26.15
N PRO A 204 -4.96 -6.66 -27.00
CA PRO A 204 -3.87 -7.62 -26.75
C PRO A 204 -2.50 -6.95 -26.58
N LEU A 205 -2.21 -5.89 -27.35
CA LEU A 205 -0.95 -5.16 -27.24
C LEU A 205 -0.81 -4.43 -25.90
N MET A 206 -1.90 -3.88 -25.36
CA MET A 206 -1.91 -3.28 -24.02
C MET A 206 -1.62 -4.32 -22.93
N GLU A 207 -2.19 -5.51 -23.04
CA GLU A 207 -2.00 -6.60 -22.08
C GLU A 207 -0.53 -7.09 -22.08
N CYS A 208 0.06 -7.34 -23.25
CA CYS A 208 1.46 -7.76 -23.30
C CYS A 208 2.44 -6.65 -22.89
N LEU A 209 2.12 -5.39 -23.18
CA LEU A 209 2.93 -4.25 -22.75
C LEU A 209 2.89 -4.09 -21.23
N ASP A 210 1.71 -4.23 -20.62
CA ASP A 210 1.56 -4.20 -19.17
C ASP A 210 2.37 -5.32 -18.52
N GLU A 211 2.28 -6.55 -19.00
CA GLU A 211 3.11 -7.67 -18.52
C GLU A 211 4.62 -7.39 -18.63
N PHE A 212 5.06 -6.83 -19.75
CA PHE A 212 6.47 -6.49 -19.96
C PHE A 212 6.98 -5.42 -18.99
N CYS A 213 6.16 -4.42 -18.65
CA CYS A 213 6.50 -3.42 -17.64
C CYS A 213 6.73 -4.03 -16.23
N PHE A 214 6.18 -5.20 -15.92
CA PHE A 214 6.39 -5.91 -14.65
C PHE A 214 7.45 -7.04 -14.73
N SER A 215 8.13 -7.21 -15.87
CA SER A 215 8.98 -8.38 -16.12
C SER A 215 10.48 -8.14 -15.93
N ALA A 216 10.92 -7.00 -15.38
CA ALA A 216 12.34 -6.68 -15.25
C ALA A 216 13.14 -7.72 -14.45
N SER A 217 12.54 -8.31 -13.42
CA SER A 217 13.15 -9.40 -12.64
C SER A 217 13.39 -10.68 -13.44
N GLN A 218 12.74 -10.84 -14.60
CA GLN A 218 12.85 -12.03 -15.43
C GLN A 218 14.00 -11.95 -16.44
N PHE A 219 14.31 -10.74 -16.95
CA PHE A 219 15.35 -10.57 -17.96
C PHE A 219 16.65 -9.97 -17.42
N LEU A 220 16.65 -9.28 -16.28
CA LEU A 220 17.87 -8.79 -15.65
C LEU A 220 18.55 -9.87 -14.79
N PRO A 221 19.90 -9.89 -14.70
CA PRO A 221 20.59 -10.65 -13.67
C PRO A 221 20.07 -10.29 -12.28
N ALA A 222 19.82 -11.29 -11.42
CA ALA A 222 19.14 -11.09 -10.13
C ALA A 222 19.82 -10.03 -9.23
N ALA A 223 21.15 -10.02 -9.18
CA ALA A 223 21.92 -9.04 -8.42
C ALA A 223 21.77 -7.61 -9.00
N MET A 224 21.67 -7.48 -10.32
CA MET A 224 21.46 -6.21 -11.01
C MET A 224 20.04 -5.68 -10.77
N TYR A 225 19.02 -6.53 -10.98
CA TYR A 225 17.64 -6.18 -10.65
C TYR A 225 17.51 -5.74 -9.20
N ARG A 226 18.17 -6.45 -8.28
CA ARG A 226 18.17 -6.14 -6.86
C ARG A 226 18.76 -4.76 -6.54
N ILE A 227 19.84 -4.36 -7.21
CA ILE A 227 20.42 -3.03 -7.07
C ILE A 227 19.43 -1.98 -7.59
N MET A 228 18.89 -2.17 -8.79
CA MET A 228 17.94 -1.23 -9.40
C MET A 228 16.66 -1.06 -8.58
N ALA A 229 16.09 -2.15 -8.07
CA ALA A 229 14.89 -2.11 -7.23
C ALA A 229 15.11 -1.39 -5.89
N LEU A 230 16.35 -1.29 -5.40
CA LEU A 230 16.69 -0.52 -4.21
C LEU A 230 17.01 0.95 -4.51
N SER A 231 17.60 1.23 -5.67
CA SER A 231 17.90 2.59 -6.11
C SER A 231 16.67 3.35 -6.58
N PHE A 232 15.71 2.63 -7.18
CA PHE A 232 14.48 3.17 -7.73
C PHE A 232 13.28 2.56 -7.01
N GLU A 233 12.69 3.32 -6.09
CA GLU A 233 11.62 2.81 -5.21
C GLU A 233 10.32 2.46 -5.95
N GLU A 234 10.02 3.15 -7.05
CA GLU A 234 8.77 2.94 -7.80
C GLU A 234 8.99 2.23 -9.13
N ARG A 235 9.89 2.76 -9.96
CA ARG A 235 10.14 2.33 -11.34
C ARG A 235 11.45 2.89 -11.90
N PHE A 236 11.95 2.28 -12.97
CA PHE A 236 13.10 2.78 -13.75
C PHE A 236 12.92 2.48 -15.25
N ASN A 237 13.64 3.18 -16.14
CA ASN A 237 13.76 2.84 -17.56
C ASN A 237 15.16 2.29 -17.91
N LEU A 238 15.35 1.76 -19.12
CA LEU A 238 16.64 1.15 -19.49
C LEU A 238 17.76 2.19 -19.66
N ASN A 239 17.44 3.44 -19.99
CA ASN A 239 18.44 4.50 -19.99
C ASN A 239 18.96 4.78 -18.57
N GLU A 240 18.08 4.86 -17.57
CA GLU A 240 18.44 5.00 -16.17
C GLU A 240 19.28 3.80 -15.68
N LEU A 241 19.01 2.59 -16.17
CA LEU A 241 19.86 1.42 -15.92
C LEU A 241 21.28 1.64 -16.45
N ILE A 242 21.43 2.15 -17.68
CA ILE A 242 22.73 2.46 -18.29
C ILE A 242 23.44 3.56 -17.47
N ASP A 243 22.72 4.61 -17.09
CA ASP A 243 23.28 5.72 -16.28
C ASP A 243 23.76 5.25 -14.89
N HIS A 244 23.14 4.21 -14.34
CA HIS A 244 23.52 3.60 -13.06
C HIS A 244 24.56 2.48 -13.18
N GLN A 245 25.16 2.28 -14.36
CA GLN A 245 26.14 1.21 -14.59
C GLN A 245 27.29 1.24 -13.56
N ASP A 246 27.84 2.41 -13.25
CA ASP A 246 28.95 2.51 -12.29
C ASP A 246 28.53 2.02 -10.90
N ASP A 247 27.35 2.44 -10.42
CA ASP A 247 26.84 2.03 -9.11
C ASP A 247 26.55 0.53 -9.06
N ILE A 248 26.06 -0.03 -10.17
CA ILE A 248 25.88 -1.48 -10.32
C ILE A 248 27.23 -2.19 -10.17
N HIS A 249 28.29 -1.73 -10.81
CA HIS A 249 29.63 -2.33 -10.68
C HIS A 249 30.16 -2.25 -9.25
N LEU A 250 29.97 -1.11 -8.56
CA LEU A 250 30.41 -0.95 -7.17
C LEU A 250 29.72 -1.94 -6.22
N LEU A 251 28.46 -2.28 -6.49
CA LEU A 251 27.60 -3.03 -5.57
C LEU A 251 27.39 -4.50 -5.95
N TYR A 252 27.74 -4.90 -7.18
CA TYR A 252 27.38 -6.20 -7.74
C TYR A 252 27.78 -7.38 -6.83
N ARG A 253 29.03 -7.38 -6.35
CA ARG A 253 29.54 -8.40 -5.45
C ARG A 253 28.77 -8.47 -4.13
N HIS A 254 28.43 -7.32 -3.55
CA HIS A 254 27.63 -7.27 -2.32
C HIS A 254 26.20 -7.73 -2.56
N ALA A 255 25.63 -7.44 -3.73
CA ALA A 255 24.31 -7.93 -4.12
C ALA A 255 24.29 -9.45 -4.31
N GLN A 256 25.39 -10.08 -4.73
CA GLN A 256 25.52 -11.54 -4.79
C GLN A 256 25.73 -12.17 -3.41
N GLU A 257 26.69 -11.66 -2.63
CA GLU A 257 27.11 -12.28 -1.36
C GLU A 257 26.15 -11.99 -0.20
N LYS A 258 25.57 -10.79 -0.15
CA LYS A 258 24.78 -10.26 0.98
C LYS A 258 23.54 -9.51 0.51
N THR A 259 22.81 -10.07 -0.47
CA THR A 259 21.60 -9.49 -1.08
C THR A 259 20.59 -8.88 -0.09
N GLN A 260 20.37 -9.55 1.03
CA GLN A 260 19.39 -9.16 2.04
C GLN A 260 19.81 -7.89 2.83
N LEU A 261 21.11 -7.61 2.96
CA LEU A 261 21.62 -6.42 3.66
C LEU A 261 21.83 -5.22 2.72
N LEU A 262 21.67 -5.41 1.40
CA LEU A 262 21.98 -4.42 0.39
C LEU A 262 21.19 -3.11 0.58
N GLY A 263 19.97 -3.18 1.11
CA GLY A 263 19.16 -1.99 1.42
C GLY A 263 19.83 -0.99 2.38
N PHE A 264 20.80 -1.40 3.20
CA PHE A 264 21.56 -0.50 4.07
C PHE A 264 22.63 0.33 3.34
N VAL A 265 23.04 -0.08 2.14
CA VAL A 265 24.09 0.60 1.36
C VAL A 265 23.71 2.04 1.03
N ARG A 266 22.42 2.34 0.80
CA ARG A 266 21.93 3.72 0.58
C ARG A 266 22.20 4.68 1.73
N LEU A 267 22.44 4.14 2.93
CA LEU A 267 22.78 4.88 4.14
C LEU A 267 24.29 4.98 4.33
N MET A 268 25.07 4.28 3.51
CA MET A 268 26.52 4.26 3.56
C MET A 268 27.11 5.21 2.53
N ARG A 269 28.36 5.61 2.75
CA ARG A 269 29.08 6.52 1.86
C ARG A 269 29.45 5.81 0.56
N ARG A 270 29.10 6.41 -0.57
CA ARG A 270 29.31 5.84 -1.92
C ARG A 270 30.78 5.50 -2.18
N GLU A 271 31.69 6.35 -1.74
CA GLU A 271 33.13 6.16 -1.91
C GLU A 271 33.70 4.93 -1.19
N LEU A 272 32.92 4.30 -0.31
CA LEU A 272 33.31 3.10 0.42
C LEU A 272 32.60 1.83 -0.08
N TRP A 273 31.73 1.93 -1.09
CA TRP A 273 30.88 0.81 -1.53
C TRP A 273 31.63 -0.41 -2.04
N GLN A 274 32.89 -0.28 -2.50
CA GLN A 274 33.70 -1.42 -2.94
C GLN A 274 34.36 -2.21 -1.80
N ARG A 275 34.26 -1.74 -0.55
CA ARG A 275 34.95 -2.38 0.58
C ARG A 275 34.33 -3.73 0.94
N ASP A 276 35.16 -4.77 1.02
CA ASP A 276 34.72 -6.12 1.44
C ASP A 276 33.99 -6.14 2.80
N ASP A 277 34.41 -5.27 3.73
CA ASP A 277 33.87 -5.18 5.08
C ASP A 277 32.67 -4.22 5.22
N LEU A 278 32.16 -3.65 4.12
CA LEU A 278 31.07 -2.65 4.11
C LEU A 278 29.86 -3.13 4.93
N LEU A 279 29.35 -4.31 4.61
CA LEU A 279 28.20 -4.96 5.28
C LEU A 279 28.66 -5.93 6.39
N SER A 280 29.69 -5.59 7.16
CA SER A 280 30.14 -6.37 8.32
C SER A 280 29.38 -5.98 9.59
N LYS A 281 29.21 -6.92 10.53
CA LYS A 281 28.53 -6.65 11.83
C LYS A 281 29.19 -5.53 12.62
N HIS A 282 30.50 -5.37 12.50
CA HIS A 282 31.27 -4.32 13.17
C HIS A 282 30.69 -2.93 12.87
N ASN A 283 30.34 -2.65 11.62
CA ASN A 283 29.81 -1.34 11.24
C ASN A 283 28.45 -1.01 11.88
N PHE A 284 27.65 -2.02 12.25
CA PHE A 284 26.36 -1.82 12.91
C PHE A 284 26.48 -1.60 14.43
N LEU A 285 27.59 -2.05 15.05
CA LEU A 285 27.77 -2.09 16.51
C LEU A 285 28.62 -0.96 17.08
N HIS A 286 29.48 -0.35 16.27
CA HIS A 286 30.49 0.59 16.77
C HIS A 286 30.21 2.03 16.33
N ALA A 287 30.20 2.94 17.31
CA ALA A 287 30.00 4.38 17.08
C ALA A 287 31.13 5.00 16.22
N THR A 288 32.30 4.37 16.19
CA THR A 288 33.47 4.79 15.43
C THR A 288 33.41 4.42 13.94
N SER A 289 32.37 3.70 13.50
CA SER A 289 32.24 3.30 12.11
C SER A 289 32.11 4.51 11.19
N THR A 290 32.98 4.59 10.18
CA THR A 290 33.04 5.69 9.22
C THR A 290 32.22 5.42 7.96
N VAL A 291 31.64 4.22 7.80
CA VAL A 291 30.92 3.83 6.58
C VAL A 291 29.60 4.55 6.42
N TRP A 292 28.98 4.99 7.52
CA TRP A 292 27.69 5.66 7.50
C TRP A 292 27.79 7.11 7.02
N GLN A 293 26.73 7.55 6.33
CA GLN A 293 26.53 8.97 6.03
C GLN A 293 26.21 9.76 7.31
N LYS A 294 26.40 11.08 7.28
CA LYS A 294 26.26 11.94 8.48
C LYS A 294 24.82 11.99 9.05
N LYS A 295 23.79 11.66 8.25
CA LYS A 295 22.37 11.85 8.61
C LYS A 295 21.58 10.57 8.86
N VAL A 296 22.25 9.40 8.95
CA VAL A 296 21.56 8.09 9.00
C VAL A 296 20.78 7.86 10.29
N ALA A 297 21.45 7.98 11.43
CA ALA A 297 20.92 7.81 12.77
C ALA A 297 22.02 8.17 13.79
N LYS A 298 21.68 8.32 15.07
CA LYS A 298 22.67 8.40 16.16
C LYS A 298 23.41 7.07 16.26
N LEU A 299 24.73 7.07 16.05
CA LEU A 299 25.57 5.87 16.08
C LEU A 299 25.92 5.43 17.52
N PRO A 300 26.13 4.12 17.76
CA PRO A 300 26.03 3.00 16.82
C PRO A 300 24.58 2.75 16.37
N LEU A 301 24.39 2.04 15.24
CA LEU A 301 23.03 1.73 14.79
C LEU A 301 22.30 0.85 15.81
N PHE A 302 22.99 -0.09 16.44
CA PHE A 302 22.44 -0.88 17.53
C PHE A 302 23.43 -0.94 18.69
N ASP A 303 22.91 -0.74 19.90
CA ASP A 303 23.73 -0.73 21.11
C ASP A 303 24.16 -2.14 21.58
N TYR A 304 23.54 -3.20 21.03
CA TYR A 304 23.71 -4.57 21.52
C TYR A 304 24.01 -5.58 20.39
N PRO A 305 25.01 -6.48 20.57
CA PRO A 305 25.36 -7.55 19.62
C PRO A 305 24.18 -8.44 19.23
N ARG A 306 23.27 -8.70 20.16
CA ARG A 306 22.10 -9.55 19.95
C ARG A 306 21.19 -9.01 18.85
N ALA A 307 20.92 -7.70 18.84
CA ALA A 307 20.08 -7.07 17.83
C ALA A 307 20.70 -7.18 16.43
N VAL A 308 22.02 -6.98 16.32
CA VAL A 308 22.75 -7.13 15.04
C VAL A 308 22.81 -8.59 14.59
N ASN A 309 23.01 -9.53 15.51
CA ASN A 309 22.97 -10.96 15.19
C ASN A 309 21.58 -11.40 14.71
N TRP A 310 20.52 -10.83 15.27
CA TRP A 310 19.15 -11.06 14.81
C TRP A 310 18.94 -10.44 13.42
N LEU A 311 19.34 -9.18 13.22
CA LEU A 311 19.26 -8.46 11.94
C LEU A 311 19.88 -9.27 10.79
N PHE A 312 21.10 -9.79 10.98
CA PHE A 312 21.84 -10.55 9.96
C PHE A 312 21.21 -11.91 9.59
N LYS A 313 20.16 -12.35 10.30
CA LYS A 313 19.41 -13.58 10.02
C LYS A 313 18.06 -13.32 9.33
N GLN A 314 17.69 -12.06 9.09
CA GLN A 314 16.41 -11.71 8.49
C GLN A 314 16.48 -11.72 6.96
N SER A 315 15.32 -11.82 6.33
CA SER A 315 15.17 -11.76 4.87
C SER A 315 15.23 -10.33 4.34
N SER A 316 15.32 -10.18 3.01
CA SER A 316 15.36 -8.88 2.33
C SER A 316 14.14 -8.02 2.64
N GLU A 317 12.93 -8.59 2.66
CA GLU A 317 11.70 -7.83 2.87
C GLU A 317 11.69 -7.12 4.23
N VAL A 318 12.25 -7.77 5.26
CA VAL A 318 12.38 -7.18 6.60
C VAL A 318 13.50 -6.12 6.60
N LEU A 319 14.65 -6.43 6.00
CA LEU A 319 15.83 -5.57 6.04
C LEU A 319 15.73 -4.32 5.16
N ASP A 320 14.97 -4.39 4.06
CA ASP A 320 14.70 -3.25 3.19
C ASP A 320 13.76 -2.24 3.84
N TRP A 321 12.73 -2.75 4.52
CA TRP A 321 11.89 -1.91 5.35
C TRP A 321 12.66 -1.33 6.53
N LEU A 322 13.53 -2.10 7.17
CA LEU A 322 14.36 -1.56 8.26
C LEU A 322 15.31 -0.48 7.77
N SER A 323 15.96 -0.66 6.61
CA SER A 323 16.88 0.35 6.08
C SER A 323 16.19 1.65 5.64
N THR A 324 14.90 1.64 5.30
CA THR A 324 14.13 2.87 5.06
C THR A 324 13.78 3.60 6.37
N HIS A 325 13.60 2.85 7.47
CA HIS A 325 13.03 3.38 8.71
C HIS A 325 14.03 3.46 9.88
N ILE A 326 15.29 3.05 9.70
CA ILE A 326 16.28 2.93 10.78
C ILE A 326 16.62 4.25 11.47
N GLN A 327 16.40 5.38 10.78
CA GLN A 327 16.54 6.73 11.33
C GLN A 327 15.62 6.98 12.53
N HIS A 328 14.50 6.27 12.62
CA HIS A 328 13.60 6.35 13.75
C HIS A 328 14.09 5.44 14.89
N SER A 329 14.56 6.03 15.99
CA SER A 329 15.04 5.29 17.16
C SER A 329 14.00 4.32 17.75
N SER A 330 12.71 4.59 17.56
CA SER A 330 11.63 3.68 17.94
C SER A 330 11.68 2.34 17.19
N VAL A 331 12.12 2.33 15.94
CA VAL A 331 12.31 1.10 15.14
C VAL A 331 13.48 0.30 15.72
N ARG A 332 14.57 0.96 16.12
CA ARG A 332 15.72 0.30 16.75
C ARG A 332 15.35 -0.37 18.07
N VAL A 333 14.49 0.27 18.86
CA VAL A 333 13.89 -0.32 20.07
C VAL A 333 13.05 -1.55 19.73
N ALA A 334 12.19 -1.47 18.71
CA ALA A 334 11.35 -2.61 18.30
C ALA A 334 12.20 -3.81 17.83
N VAL A 335 13.23 -3.57 17.02
CA VAL A 335 14.19 -4.60 16.59
C VAL A 335 14.92 -5.22 17.78
N THR A 336 15.39 -4.39 18.72
CA THR A 336 16.08 -4.89 19.91
C THR A 336 15.15 -5.76 20.76
N ALA A 337 13.90 -5.36 20.96
CA ALA A 337 12.89 -6.16 21.64
C ALA A 337 12.66 -7.50 20.93
N LEU A 338 12.45 -7.48 19.61
CA LEU A 338 12.18 -8.68 18.84
C LEU A 338 13.38 -9.65 18.80
N SER A 339 14.60 -9.14 18.94
CA SER A 339 15.82 -9.97 19.05
C SER A 339 15.86 -10.89 20.29
N PHE A 340 15.01 -10.62 21.29
CA PHE A 340 14.83 -11.50 22.46
C PHE A 340 13.80 -12.61 22.23
N VAL A 341 13.09 -12.58 21.11
CA VAL A 341 12.09 -13.56 20.70
C VAL A 341 12.72 -14.53 19.69
N ASP A 342 12.32 -15.79 19.74
CA ASP A 342 12.71 -16.75 18.68
C ASP A 342 11.83 -16.52 17.45
N THR A 343 12.45 -16.01 16.37
CA THR A 343 11.81 -15.74 15.09
C THR A 343 12.21 -16.76 14.00
N SER A 344 12.96 -17.81 14.35
CA SER A 344 13.56 -18.73 13.37
C SER A 344 12.57 -19.48 12.49
N ARG A 345 11.34 -19.69 12.99
CA ARG A 345 10.25 -20.40 12.30
C ARG A 345 9.09 -19.48 11.90
N VAL A 346 9.28 -18.17 11.99
CA VAL A 346 8.24 -17.18 11.70
C VAL A 346 8.41 -16.70 10.28
N HIS A 347 7.31 -16.61 9.53
CA HIS A 347 7.34 -16.14 8.16
C HIS A 347 7.81 -14.67 8.09
N PRO A 348 8.67 -14.28 7.14
CA PRO A 348 9.19 -12.91 7.09
C PRO A 348 8.14 -11.81 7.03
N GLN A 349 7.05 -12.03 6.29
CA GLN A 349 5.94 -11.07 6.21
C GLN A 349 5.25 -10.86 7.57
N VAL A 350 5.22 -11.87 8.44
CA VAL A 350 4.69 -11.77 9.81
C VAL A 350 5.66 -11.00 10.71
N ILE A 351 6.97 -11.21 10.56
CA ILE A 351 8.01 -10.44 11.25
C ILE A 351 7.91 -8.96 10.87
N LEU A 352 7.83 -8.67 9.57
CA LEU A 352 7.68 -7.32 9.04
C LEU A 352 6.41 -6.64 9.55
N ALA A 353 5.27 -7.30 9.47
CA ALA A 353 4.00 -6.77 10.00
C ALA A 353 4.06 -6.50 11.52
N THR A 354 4.78 -7.34 12.27
CA THR A 354 5.01 -7.12 13.71
C THR A 354 5.83 -5.85 13.97
N LEU A 355 6.92 -5.65 13.23
CA LEU A 355 7.74 -4.43 13.37
C LEU A 355 6.94 -3.18 13.02
N GLN A 356 6.20 -3.21 11.90
CA GLN A 356 5.36 -2.10 11.44
C GLN A 356 4.25 -1.75 12.44
N TYR A 357 3.61 -2.76 13.05
CA TYR A 357 2.57 -2.55 14.05
C TYR A 357 3.08 -1.79 15.28
N PHE A 358 4.31 -2.10 15.74
CA PHE A 358 4.92 -1.53 16.94
C PHE A 358 5.87 -0.34 16.68
N GLN A 359 6.13 0.03 15.42
CA GLN A 359 7.20 0.98 15.05
C GLN A 359 7.13 2.33 15.77
N HIS A 360 5.93 2.83 16.09
CA HIS A 360 5.73 4.13 16.75
C HIS A 360 5.47 4.01 18.25
N SER A 361 4.94 2.88 18.72
CA SER A 361 4.54 2.70 20.13
C SER A 361 5.62 2.03 20.99
N SER A 362 6.55 1.30 20.37
CA SER A 362 7.67 0.62 21.02
C SER A 362 8.48 1.59 21.90
N ALA A 363 8.71 2.81 21.42
CA ALA A 363 9.44 3.85 22.15
C ALA A 363 8.78 4.22 23.47
N ARG A 364 7.47 4.50 23.46
CA ARG A 364 6.72 4.88 24.68
C ARG A 364 6.73 3.73 25.68
N MET A 365 6.44 2.52 25.22
CA MET A 365 6.46 1.30 26.05
C MET A 365 7.85 1.02 26.65
N TYR A 366 8.91 1.22 25.85
CA TYR A 366 10.29 1.08 26.29
C TYR A 366 10.63 2.13 27.35
N ILE A 367 10.33 3.42 27.12
CA ILE A 367 10.61 4.51 28.06
C ILE A 367 9.91 4.27 29.40
N HIS A 368 8.65 3.84 29.41
CA HIS A 368 7.97 3.50 30.66
C HIS A 368 8.67 2.36 31.41
N SER A 369 9.15 1.34 30.69
CA SER A 369 9.91 0.25 31.29
C SER A 369 11.26 0.73 31.83
N CYS A 370 12.01 1.53 31.05
CA CYS A 370 13.26 2.15 31.48
C CYS A 370 13.07 3.00 32.73
N HIS A 371 12.07 3.88 32.74
CA HIS A 371 11.79 4.76 33.87
C HIS A 371 11.49 3.95 35.14
N TYR A 372 10.66 2.91 35.04
CA TYR A 372 10.37 2.02 36.16
C TYR A 372 11.63 1.36 36.73
N PHE A 373 12.46 0.74 35.88
CA PHE A 373 13.70 0.11 36.33
C PHE A 373 14.73 1.13 36.84
N ALA A 374 14.80 2.31 36.22
CA ALA A 374 15.68 3.40 36.62
C ALA A 374 15.39 3.88 38.04
N MET A 375 14.12 3.95 38.42
CA MET A 375 13.71 4.29 39.77
C MET A 375 13.97 3.17 40.78
N GLN A 376 13.77 1.90 40.40
CA GLN A 376 13.97 0.77 41.30
C GLN A 376 15.43 0.45 41.58
N GLU A 377 16.30 0.60 40.58
CA GLU A 377 17.72 0.23 40.68
C GLU A 377 18.64 1.47 40.81
N ALA A 378 18.07 2.65 41.09
CA ALA A 378 18.81 3.92 41.25
C ALA A 378 19.77 4.22 40.09
N LEU A 379 19.33 3.98 38.84
CA LEU A 379 20.22 3.99 37.67
C LEU A 379 20.80 5.39 37.34
N PHE A 380 20.17 6.47 37.81
CA PHE A 380 20.68 7.82 37.63
C PHE A 380 21.93 8.13 38.48
N GLU A 381 22.11 7.38 39.58
CA GLU A 381 23.24 7.50 40.51
C GLU A 381 24.35 6.48 40.20
N HIS A 382 24.12 5.62 39.21
CA HIS A 382 25.05 4.56 38.82
C HIS A 382 26.39 5.15 38.33
N GLU A 383 27.52 4.55 38.71
CA GLU A 383 28.87 5.06 38.42
C GLU A 383 29.15 5.26 36.92
N ASN A 384 28.49 4.48 36.07
CA ASN A 384 28.63 4.53 34.61
C ASN A 384 27.73 5.58 33.93
N ASN A 385 26.85 6.24 34.68
CA ASN A 385 25.98 7.27 34.14
C ASN A 385 26.67 8.64 34.18
N HIS A 386 27.29 9.00 33.06
CA HIS A 386 27.95 10.29 32.90
C HIS A 386 27.15 11.27 32.04
N SER A 387 25.97 10.90 31.55
CA SER A 387 25.29 11.63 30.47
C SER A 387 23.97 12.26 30.87
N VAL A 388 23.19 11.66 31.79
CA VAL A 388 21.80 12.08 32.05
C VAL A 388 21.44 12.18 33.52
N VAL A 389 20.44 13.02 33.82
CA VAL A 389 19.80 13.16 35.15
C VAL A 389 18.28 13.22 35.00
N LEU A 390 17.54 12.87 36.07
CA LEU A 390 16.09 12.95 36.04
C LEU A 390 15.61 14.39 36.20
N LYS A 391 14.83 14.88 35.23
CA LYS A 391 14.23 16.22 35.26
C LYS A 391 13.30 16.37 36.46
N GLY A 392 13.49 17.43 37.25
CA GLY A 392 12.74 17.71 38.48
C GLY A 392 13.50 17.40 39.77
N GLN A 393 14.67 16.76 39.68
CA GLN A 393 15.61 16.68 40.80
C GLN A 393 16.49 17.95 40.87
N ARG A 394 16.96 18.32 42.07
CA ARG A 394 17.89 19.44 42.25
C ARG A 394 19.23 19.10 41.61
N GLN A 395 19.47 19.62 40.41
CA GLN A 395 20.75 19.49 39.71
C GLN A 395 21.75 20.50 40.31
N ALA A 396 22.94 20.04 40.65
CA ALA A 396 24.02 20.93 41.09
C ALA A 396 24.44 21.84 39.92
N LEU A 397 24.92 23.05 40.21
CA LEU A 397 25.35 24.01 39.19
C LEU A 397 26.48 23.47 38.29
N ASP A 398 27.29 22.55 38.82
CA ASP A 398 28.43 21.94 38.12
C ASP A 398 28.09 20.61 37.42
N ASP A 399 26.82 20.16 37.50
CA ASP A 399 26.39 18.94 36.84
C ASP A 399 25.98 19.22 35.39
N HIS A 400 26.86 18.90 34.44
CA HIS A 400 26.65 19.12 33.01
C HIS A 400 25.80 18.05 32.30
N ARG A 401 25.25 17.08 33.03
CA ARG A 401 24.40 16.02 32.46
C ARG A 401 23.07 16.56 31.94
N ILE A 402 22.51 15.89 30.94
CA ILE A 402 21.25 16.27 30.29
C ILE A 402 20.07 15.86 31.17
N ALA A 403 19.18 16.81 31.50
CA ALA A 403 17.96 16.52 32.25
C ALA A 403 16.87 15.91 31.36
N ILE A 404 16.50 14.65 31.62
CA ILE A 404 15.54 13.87 30.83
C ILE A 404 14.25 13.59 31.60
N SER A 405 13.14 13.48 30.89
CA SER A 405 11.85 13.02 31.41
C SER A 405 11.39 11.74 30.69
N PRO A 406 10.40 10.99 31.21
CA PRO A 406 9.87 9.80 30.53
C PRO A 406 9.01 10.21 29.31
N SER A 407 9.66 10.73 28.27
CA SER A 407 9.07 11.24 27.03
C SER A 407 9.85 10.75 25.82
N ILE A 408 9.15 10.54 24.70
CA ILE A 408 9.73 10.11 23.43
C ILE A 408 10.79 11.07 22.89
N LEU A 409 10.73 12.35 23.29
CA LEU A 409 11.72 13.36 22.93
C LEU A 409 13.13 13.04 23.46
N TYR A 410 13.22 12.23 24.53
CA TYR A 410 14.48 11.83 25.15
C TYR A 410 14.84 10.37 24.87
N LEU A 411 14.27 9.77 23.81
CA LEU A 411 14.43 8.34 23.54
C LEU A 411 15.90 7.94 23.37
N ASP A 412 16.67 8.73 22.63
CA ASP A 412 18.09 8.47 22.39
C ASP A 412 18.91 8.57 23.68
N GLU A 413 18.55 9.50 24.57
CA GLU A 413 19.17 9.64 25.89
C GLU A 413 18.81 8.47 26.81
N TRP A 414 17.57 7.98 26.76
CA TRP A 414 17.16 6.77 27.48
C TRP A 414 17.88 5.52 26.97
N MET A 415 18.05 5.37 25.65
CA MET A 415 18.84 4.28 25.07
C MET A 415 20.31 4.36 25.49
N GLU A 416 20.89 5.56 25.46
CA GLU A 416 22.27 5.79 25.88
C GLU A 416 22.50 5.51 27.37
N LEU A 417 21.59 5.95 28.25
CA LEU A 417 21.61 5.62 29.67
C LEU A 417 21.64 4.10 29.87
N MET A 418 20.73 3.39 29.21
CA MET A 418 20.66 1.94 29.37
C MET A 418 21.88 1.22 28.82
N ARG A 419 22.47 1.68 27.71
CA ARG A 419 23.73 1.16 27.20
C ARG A 419 24.85 1.32 28.23
N ASN A 420 25.00 2.52 28.77
CA ASN A 420 26.10 2.87 29.67
C ASN A 420 25.99 2.14 31.01
N VAL A 421 24.78 2.04 31.56
CA VAL A 421 24.51 1.29 32.80
C VAL A 421 24.72 -0.21 32.59
N ALA A 422 24.17 -0.78 31.51
CA ALA A 422 24.26 -2.22 31.29
C ALA A 422 25.69 -2.69 31.01
N LYS A 423 26.58 -1.87 30.45
CA LYS A 423 27.95 -2.23 30.04
C LYS A 423 28.05 -3.60 29.33
N GLY A 424 27.07 -3.89 28.45
CA GLY A 424 27.00 -5.16 27.72
C GLY A 424 26.41 -6.35 28.50
N ASN A 425 25.91 -6.15 29.72
CA ASN A 425 25.19 -7.18 30.46
C ASN A 425 23.80 -7.45 29.85
N GLU A 426 23.72 -8.53 29.08
CA GLU A 426 22.47 -8.92 28.40
C GLU A 426 21.30 -9.20 29.35
N GLN A 427 21.55 -9.57 30.62
CA GLN A 427 20.46 -9.86 31.55
C GLN A 427 19.70 -8.59 31.95
N ILE A 428 20.42 -7.49 32.17
CA ILE A 428 19.82 -6.18 32.49
C ILE A 428 19.00 -5.69 31.30
N VAL A 429 19.59 -5.75 30.10
CA VAL A 429 18.91 -5.37 28.85
C VAL A 429 17.64 -6.21 28.66
N LYS A 430 17.73 -7.53 28.85
CA LYS A 430 16.59 -8.43 28.73
C LYS A 430 15.46 -8.07 29.71
N LYS A 431 15.77 -7.69 30.96
CA LYS A 431 14.74 -7.30 31.94
C LYS A 431 13.92 -6.10 31.47
N ILE A 432 14.59 -5.08 30.92
CA ILE A 432 13.96 -3.85 30.43
C ILE A 432 13.08 -4.15 29.21
N TYR A 433 13.59 -4.91 28.26
CA TYR A 433 12.88 -5.25 27.04
C TYR A 433 11.83 -6.37 27.22
N LEU A 434 11.80 -7.05 28.38
CA LEU A 434 10.99 -8.26 28.59
C LEU A 434 9.50 -8.04 28.31
N ARG A 435 8.93 -6.95 28.84
CA ARG A 435 7.50 -6.65 28.69
C ARG A 435 7.16 -6.42 27.22
N LEU A 436 7.94 -5.57 26.54
CA LEU A 436 7.75 -5.25 25.12
C LEU A 436 7.93 -6.51 24.25
N SER A 437 8.98 -7.29 24.50
CA SER A 437 9.26 -8.54 23.76
C SER A 437 8.11 -9.55 23.89
N ARG A 438 7.50 -9.69 25.07
CA ARG A 438 6.37 -10.60 25.30
C ARG A 438 5.12 -10.17 24.54
N VAL A 439 4.82 -8.88 24.51
CA VAL A 439 3.67 -8.34 23.77
C VAL A 439 3.87 -8.48 22.26
N MET A 440 5.05 -8.14 21.76
CA MET A 440 5.40 -8.33 20.35
C MET A 440 5.34 -9.82 19.96
N GLN A 441 5.83 -10.71 20.83
CA GLN A 441 5.72 -12.16 20.62
C GLN A 441 4.26 -12.62 20.60
N ALA A 442 3.40 -12.13 21.50
CA ALA A 442 1.99 -12.50 21.54
C ALA A 442 1.27 -12.11 20.23
N TYR A 443 1.53 -10.90 19.71
CA TYR A 443 1.05 -10.43 18.41
C TYR A 443 1.56 -11.31 17.27
N MET A 444 2.88 -11.50 17.19
CA MET A 444 3.54 -12.25 16.13
C MET A 444 3.05 -13.70 16.05
N LEU A 445 2.92 -14.38 17.20
CA LEU A 445 2.40 -15.76 17.27
C LEU A 445 0.92 -15.84 16.89
N HIS A 446 0.12 -14.83 17.25
CA HIS A 446 -1.28 -14.78 16.82
C HIS A 446 -1.37 -14.60 15.30
N LEU A 447 -0.62 -13.65 14.73
CA LEU A 447 -0.59 -13.42 13.29
C LEU A 447 -0.12 -14.67 12.53
N GLN A 448 0.97 -15.30 12.99
CA GLN A 448 1.45 -16.58 12.42
C GLN A 448 0.40 -17.69 12.48
N LYS A 449 -0.38 -17.76 13.57
CA LYS A 449 -1.43 -18.76 13.74
C LYS A 449 -2.58 -18.55 12.74
N ILE A 450 -3.06 -17.32 12.58
CA ILE A 450 -4.18 -17.02 11.67
C ILE A 450 -3.78 -17.15 10.20
N THR A 451 -2.49 -16.93 9.87
CA THR A 451 -1.97 -17.10 8.50
C THR A 451 -1.46 -18.50 8.19
N GLN A 452 -1.48 -19.44 9.14
CA GLN A 452 -0.85 -20.76 8.95
C GLN A 452 -1.45 -21.57 7.78
N ALA A 453 -2.73 -21.37 7.49
CA ALA A 453 -3.43 -22.07 6.41
C ALA A 453 -3.34 -21.35 5.06
N LEU A 454 -2.71 -20.16 4.99
CA LEU A 454 -2.58 -19.41 3.75
C LEU A 454 -1.50 -20.02 2.85
N PRO A 455 -1.75 -20.11 1.53
CA PRO A 455 -0.71 -20.37 0.54
C PRO A 455 0.44 -19.35 0.61
N GLU A 456 1.65 -19.77 0.23
CA GLU A 456 2.85 -18.93 0.30
C GLU A 456 2.74 -17.66 -0.56
N ASP A 457 2.21 -17.77 -1.78
CA ASP A 457 1.92 -16.62 -2.66
C ASP A 457 1.00 -15.58 -1.99
N LEU A 458 0.08 -16.01 -1.12
CA LEU A 458 -0.84 -15.12 -0.40
C LEU A 458 -0.20 -14.49 0.85
N MET A 459 0.94 -15.00 1.32
CA MET A 459 1.63 -14.43 2.48
C MET A 459 2.16 -13.02 2.22
N PHE A 460 2.48 -12.68 0.96
CA PHE A 460 2.86 -11.33 0.57
C PHE A 460 1.71 -10.31 0.76
N TYR A 461 0.47 -10.79 0.77
CA TYR A 461 -0.75 -9.99 0.81
C TYR A 461 -1.40 -9.90 2.18
N ILE A 462 -0.76 -10.38 3.27
CA ILE A 462 -1.38 -10.30 4.60
C ILE A 462 -1.57 -8.87 5.10
N ARG A 463 -0.84 -7.90 4.54
CA ARG A 463 -0.91 -6.48 4.89
C ARG A 463 -1.95 -5.76 4.03
N PRO A 464 -2.81 -4.91 4.61
CA PRO A 464 -3.85 -4.21 3.86
C PRO A 464 -3.34 -3.38 2.67
N GLU A 465 -2.15 -2.81 2.79
CA GLU A 465 -1.57 -1.93 1.77
C GLU A 465 -1.22 -2.67 0.48
N THR A 466 -0.87 -3.96 0.56
CA THR A 466 -0.47 -4.76 -0.61
C THR A 466 -1.65 -5.31 -1.40
N HIS A 467 -2.89 -5.16 -0.90
CA HIS A 467 -4.10 -5.55 -1.64
C HIS A 467 -4.38 -4.70 -2.89
N GLN A 468 -3.69 -3.57 -3.06
CA GLN A 468 -3.80 -2.73 -4.24
C GLN A 468 -2.91 -3.21 -5.40
N ASN A 469 -2.06 -4.20 -5.15
CA ASN A 469 -1.12 -4.70 -6.16
C ASN A 469 -1.87 -5.46 -7.27
N ARG A 470 -1.34 -5.34 -8.49
CA ARG A 470 -1.84 -5.92 -9.74
C ARG A 470 -2.13 -7.41 -9.61
N ASP A 471 -1.20 -8.16 -9.02
CA ASP A 471 -1.27 -9.62 -8.99
C ASP A 471 -2.12 -10.16 -7.83
N PHE A 472 -2.63 -9.32 -6.93
CA PHE A 472 -3.39 -9.79 -5.76
C PHE A 472 -4.67 -10.55 -6.16
N TYR A 473 -5.50 -9.97 -7.03
CA TYR A 473 -6.74 -10.60 -7.49
C TYR A 473 -6.47 -11.86 -8.34
N PRO A 474 -5.54 -11.86 -9.32
CA PRO A 474 -5.13 -13.08 -10.00
C PRO A 474 -4.68 -14.21 -9.06
N VAL A 475 -3.92 -13.89 -8.01
CA VAL A 475 -3.47 -14.88 -7.01
C VAL A 475 -4.66 -15.41 -6.21
N LEU A 476 -5.57 -14.56 -5.74
CA LEU A 476 -6.80 -15.02 -5.07
C LEU A 476 -7.63 -15.97 -5.94
N GLN A 477 -7.80 -15.64 -7.23
CA GLN A 477 -8.52 -16.47 -8.19
C GLN A 477 -7.83 -17.83 -8.41
N ARG A 478 -6.50 -17.86 -8.50
CA ARG A 478 -5.70 -19.09 -8.63
C ARG A 478 -5.98 -20.07 -7.48
N TYR A 479 -6.13 -19.55 -6.26
CA TYR A 479 -6.44 -20.34 -5.07
C TYR A 479 -7.94 -20.46 -4.76
N LYS A 480 -8.82 -19.95 -5.63
CA LYS A 480 -10.28 -19.97 -5.48
C LYS A 480 -10.77 -19.35 -4.15
N MET A 481 -10.06 -18.35 -3.63
CA MET A 481 -10.40 -17.68 -2.39
C MET A 481 -11.13 -16.36 -2.68
N GLN A 482 -12.23 -16.10 -1.97
CA GLN A 482 -12.95 -14.83 -2.10
C GLN A 482 -12.26 -13.72 -1.31
N LEU A 483 -12.39 -12.47 -1.78
CA LEU A 483 -11.76 -11.31 -1.13
C LEU A 483 -12.21 -11.15 0.32
N ASP A 484 -13.52 -11.27 0.56
CA ASP A 484 -14.07 -11.13 1.92
C ASP A 484 -13.57 -12.26 2.82
N GLU A 485 -13.53 -13.49 2.33
CA GLU A 485 -13.00 -14.65 3.06
C GLU A 485 -11.56 -14.40 3.52
N PHE A 486 -10.69 -13.95 2.61
CA PHE A 486 -9.30 -13.60 2.94
C PHE A 486 -9.23 -12.50 4.02
N ARG A 487 -10.00 -11.42 3.85
CA ARG A 487 -10.00 -10.30 4.81
C ARG A 487 -10.53 -10.70 6.18
N GLN A 488 -11.49 -11.62 6.27
CA GLN A 488 -12.06 -12.05 7.54
C GLN A 488 -11.05 -12.73 8.47
N ILE A 489 -9.98 -13.32 7.93
CA ILE A 489 -8.92 -13.98 8.71
C ILE A 489 -8.26 -13.01 9.70
N PHE A 490 -8.16 -11.73 9.33
CA PHE A 490 -7.42 -10.71 10.07
C PHE A 490 -8.28 -9.90 11.05
N TYR A 491 -9.54 -10.26 11.26
CA TYR A 491 -10.41 -9.56 12.21
C TYR A 491 -10.43 -10.25 13.58
N LEU A 492 -10.22 -9.45 14.62
CA LEU A 492 -10.52 -9.82 16.01
C LEU A 492 -12.00 -9.55 16.27
N ARG A 493 -12.67 -10.48 16.93
CA ARG A 493 -14.10 -10.42 17.22
C ARG A 493 -14.37 -10.79 18.66
N ASP A 494 -15.13 -9.93 19.33
CA ASP A 494 -15.74 -10.23 20.63
C ASP A 494 -17.04 -9.43 20.74
N GLN A 495 -18.14 -10.14 21.00
CA GLN A 495 -19.50 -9.57 21.03
C GLN A 495 -19.81 -8.70 19.80
N HIS A 496 -19.90 -7.38 19.97
CA HIS A 496 -20.20 -6.40 18.92
C HIS A 496 -18.95 -5.69 18.38
N THR A 497 -17.79 -5.95 18.97
CA THR A 497 -16.52 -5.33 18.58
C THR A 497 -15.87 -6.14 17.48
N ARG A 498 -15.66 -5.50 16.32
CA ARG A 498 -14.91 -6.04 15.19
C ARG A 498 -13.82 -5.06 14.79
N VAL A 499 -12.57 -5.44 14.99
CA VAL A 499 -11.39 -4.63 14.65
C VAL A 499 -10.36 -5.47 13.91
N SER A 500 -9.65 -4.85 12.98
CA SER A 500 -8.54 -5.53 12.30
C SER A 500 -7.41 -5.77 13.30
N VAL A 501 -6.71 -6.89 13.17
CA VAL A 501 -5.49 -7.18 13.93
C VAL A 501 -4.40 -6.13 13.67
N PHE A 502 -4.46 -5.42 12.54
CA PHE A 502 -3.52 -4.36 12.17
C PHE A 502 -3.90 -2.97 12.72
N ASP A 503 -5.11 -2.80 13.26
CA ASP A 503 -5.58 -1.51 13.78
C ASP A 503 -4.90 -1.16 15.11
N SER A 504 -4.87 0.14 15.45
CA SER A 504 -4.25 0.62 16.70
C SER A 504 -4.94 0.18 17.99
N TYR A 505 -6.11 -0.46 17.89
CA TYR A 505 -7.03 -0.68 19.02
C TYR A 505 -6.36 -1.27 20.26
N VAL A 506 -5.62 -2.38 20.11
CA VAL A 506 -4.90 -3.02 21.23
C VAL A 506 -3.62 -2.26 21.56
N ARG A 507 -2.98 -1.63 20.57
CA ARG A 507 -1.75 -0.85 20.76
C ARG A 507 -1.98 0.35 21.66
N ASP A 508 -3.10 1.03 21.52
CA ASP A 508 -3.43 2.22 22.31
C ASP A 508 -3.61 1.85 23.79
N TYR A 509 -4.34 0.76 24.05
CA TYR A 509 -4.42 0.15 25.39
C TYR A 509 -3.05 -0.20 25.98
N LEU A 510 -2.17 -0.80 25.18
CA LEU A 510 -0.87 -1.26 25.66
C LEU A 510 0.03 -0.11 26.12
N VAL A 511 -0.11 1.09 25.58
CA VAL A 511 0.69 2.25 26.03
C VAL A 511 0.34 2.59 27.48
N ASP A 512 -0.95 2.64 27.81
CA ASP A 512 -1.43 2.91 29.16
C ASP A 512 -1.17 1.73 30.11
N TYR A 513 -1.29 0.51 29.61
CA TYR A 513 -0.89 -0.69 30.35
C TYR A 513 0.60 -0.62 30.78
N PHE A 514 1.44 -0.05 29.92
CA PHE A 514 2.85 0.12 30.21
C PHE A 514 3.14 1.20 31.22
N SER A 515 2.43 2.34 31.17
CA SER A 515 2.56 3.43 32.15
C SER A 515 2.14 2.99 33.56
N ASP A 516 1.16 2.11 33.68
CA ASP A 516 0.72 1.52 34.96
C ASP A 516 1.71 0.50 35.54
N ASN A 517 2.84 0.22 34.85
CA ASN A 517 3.85 -0.76 35.27
C ASN A 517 3.31 -2.19 35.47
N LYS A 518 2.20 -2.54 34.81
CA LYS A 518 1.60 -3.88 34.90
C LYS A 518 2.50 -4.95 34.27
N MET A 519 2.65 -6.08 34.96
CA MET A 519 3.46 -7.21 34.48
C MET A 519 2.83 -7.86 33.24
N VAL A 520 3.64 -8.28 32.27
CA VAL A 520 3.21 -9.07 31.11
C VAL A 520 3.69 -10.49 31.32
N LEU A 521 2.80 -11.46 31.52
CA LEU A 521 3.18 -12.86 31.76
C LEU A 521 3.62 -13.56 30.47
N LYS A 522 4.38 -14.66 30.57
CA LYS A 522 4.80 -15.45 29.40
C LYS A 522 3.62 -16.12 28.68
N SER A 523 2.54 -16.41 29.41
CA SER A 523 1.30 -17.00 28.89
C SER A 523 0.35 -15.97 28.24
N THR A 524 0.73 -14.70 28.17
CA THR A 524 -0.09 -13.65 27.57
C THR A 524 -0.34 -13.96 26.09
N THR A 525 -1.60 -13.95 25.68
CA THR A 525 -2.01 -14.14 24.28
C THR A 525 -2.53 -12.82 23.71
N TRP A 526 -2.47 -12.66 22.38
CA TRP A 526 -3.01 -11.47 21.73
C TRP A 526 -4.52 -11.32 21.96
N MET A 527 -5.29 -12.41 21.91
CA MET A 527 -6.72 -12.38 22.24
C MET A 527 -7.00 -11.96 23.69
N GLY A 528 -6.15 -12.37 24.65
CA GLY A 528 -6.26 -11.92 26.03
C GLY A 528 -6.05 -10.41 26.17
N LEU A 529 -5.04 -9.86 25.48
CA LEU A 529 -4.80 -8.42 25.42
C LEU A 529 -5.94 -7.69 24.70
N PHE A 530 -6.52 -8.28 23.67
CA PHE A 530 -7.66 -7.73 22.95
C PHE A 530 -8.90 -7.60 23.84
N HIS A 531 -9.26 -8.64 24.61
CA HIS A 531 -10.39 -8.54 25.55
C HIS A 531 -10.15 -7.49 26.64
N GLN A 532 -8.90 -7.34 27.11
CA GLN A 532 -8.55 -6.29 28.06
C GLN A 532 -8.64 -4.89 27.43
N ALA A 533 -8.23 -4.75 26.17
CA ALA A 533 -8.35 -3.51 25.42
C ALA A 533 -9.82 -3.10 25.24
N ILE A 534 -10.73 -4.04 24.97
CA ILE A 534 -12.18 -3.76 24.90
C ILE A 534 -12.67 -3.11 26.18
N HIS A 535 -12.42 -3.76 27.31
CA HIS A 535 -12.84 -3.23 28.60
C HIS A 535 -12.20 -1.86 28.91
N TRP A 536 -10.94 -1.65 28.53
CA TRP A 536 -10.27 -0.36 28.71
C TRP A 536 -10.87 0.76 27.84
N HIS A 537 -11.14 0.50 26.56
CA HIS A 537 -11.80 1.46 25.67
C HIS A 537 -13.22 1.81 26.18
N ASP A 538 -13.97 0.81 26.65
CA ASP A 538 -15.27 1.04 27.28
C ASP A 538 -15.18 1.94 28.51
N GLN A 539 -14.14 1.76 29.32
CA GLN A 539 -13.90 2.58 30.51
C GLN A 539 -13.54 4.02 30.14
N ILE A 540 -12.67 4.23 29.14
CA ILE A 540 -12.30 5.57 28.66
C ILE A 540 -13.52 6.29 28.09
N GLN A 541 -14.28 5.64 27.21
CA GLN A 541 -15.49 6.24 26.65
C GLN A 541 -16.48 6.63 27.76
N LYS A 542 -16.64 5.78 28.79
CA LYS A 542 -17.45 6.12 29.97
C LYS A 542 -16.93 7.37 30.68
N GLN A 543 -15.61 7.45 30.91
CA GLN A 543 -15.00 8.60 31.58
C GLN A 543 -15.10 9.89 30.76
N GLU A 544 -14.95 9.83 29.44
CA GLU A 544 -15.09 10.97 28.54
C GLU A 544 -16.52 11.51 28.53
N ILE A 545 -17.53 10.63 28.44
CA ILE A 545 -18.94 11.02 28.55
C ILE A 545 -19.19 11.68 29.91
N ILE A 546 -18.70 11.09 31.00
CA ILE A 546 -18.83 11.68 32.34
C ILE A 546 -18.13 13.04 32.43
N ALA A 547 -16.92 13.18 31.89
CA ALA A 547 -16.16 14.42 31.93
C ALA A 547 -16.83 15.53 31.10
N GLN A 548 -17.35 15.20 29.92
CA GLN A 548 -18.12 16.12 29.08
C GLN A 548 -19.38 16.60 29.81
N LEU A 549 -20.09 15.69 30.47
CA LEU A 549 -21.31 16.02 31.21
C LEU A 549 -21.00 16.82 32.49
N LYS A 550 -19.94 16.47 33.24
CA LYS A 550 -19.48 17.24 34.41
C LYS A 550 -18.96 18.64 34.06
N LYS A 551 -18.35 18.82 32.89
CA LYS A 551 -17.89 20.13 32.41
C LYS A 551 -19.07 21.07 32.14
N ASN A 552 -20.18 20.49 31.68
CA ASN A 552 -21.37 21.25 31.32
C ASN A 552 -22.36 21.39 32.50
N TYR A 553 -22.31 20.52 33.51
CA TYR A 553 -23.29 20.48 34.61
C TYR A 553 -22.67 20.07 35.96
N ALA A 554 -23.07 20.77 37.04
CA ALA A 554 -22.50 20.58 38.38
C ALA A 554 -23.08 19.40 39.18
N LYS A 555 -24.17 18.77 38.72
CA LYS A 555 -24.87 17.69 39.44
C LYS A 555 -24.84 16.38 38.64
N ALA A 556 -24.35 15.30 39.26
CA ALA A 556 -24.31 13.96 38.67
C ALA A 556 -25.61 13.16 38.88
N VAL A 557 -26.47 13.62 39.77
CA VAL A 557 -27.78 13.03 40.12
C VAL A 557 -28.82 14.15 40.01
N TRP A 558 -29.90 13.91 39.27
CA TRP A 558 -31.03 14.82 39.17
C TRP A 558 -32.17 14.37 40.08
N GLN A 559 -33.12 15.28 40.32
CA GLN A 559 -34.28 14.96 41.15
C GLN A 559 -35.17 13.97 40.39
N PRO A 560 -35.34 12.73 40.88
CA PRO A 560 -36.19 11.76 40.23
C PRO A 560 -37.66 12.20 40.32
N LEU A 561 -38.43 11.85 39.29
CA LEU A 561 -39.88 12.02 39.27
C LEU A 561 -40.57 11.00 40.19
N MET A 562 -40.02 9.79 40.26
CA MET A 562 -40.51 8.71 41.12
C MET A 562 -39.88 8.78 42.51
N VAL A 563 -40.71 8.61 43.55
CA VAL A 563 -40.25 8.47 44.94
C VAL A 563 -39.56 7.12 45.15
N GLU A 564 -40.05 6.07 44.48
CA GLU A 564 -39.46 4.73 44.49
C GLU A 564 -38.53 4.54 43.30
N LYS A 565 -37.33 3.98 43.53
CA LYS A 565 -36.35 3.73 42.45
C LYS A 565 -36.89 2.81 41.35
N LYS A 566 -37.82 1.91 41.69
CA LYS A 566 -38.34 0.89 40.77
C LYS A 566 -39.80 0.58 41.10
N ILE A 567 -40.69 0.79 40.13
CA ILE A 567 -42.12 0.53 40.25
C ILE A 567 -42.49 -0.73 39.47
N GLN A 568 -43.38 -1.54 40.04
CA GLN A 568 -43.96 -2.70 39.35
C GLN A 568 -45.34 -2.32 38.81
N PHE A 569 -45.56 -2.48 37.50
CA PHE A 569 -46.82 -2.17 36.84
C PHE A 569 -47.12 -3.21 35.76
N ALA A 570 -48.30 -3.84 35.84
CA ALA A 570 -48.79 -4.81 34.85
C ALA A 570 -47.79 -5.95 34.49
N GLY A 571 -47.04 -6.46 35.47
CA GLY A 571 -46.04 -7.52 35.26
C GLY A 571 -44.68 -7.04 34.72
N TRP A 572 -44.53 -5.72 34.54
CA TRP A 572 -43.29 -5.07 34.15
C TRP A 572 -42.70 -4.27 35.30
N SER A 573 -41.40 -4.08 35.26
CA SER A 573 -40.67 -3.23 36.18
C SER A 573 -40.13 -2.01 35.47
N PHE A 574 -40.39 -0.83 36.03
CA PHE A 574 -39.94 0.46 35.53
C PHE A 574 -38.96 1.06 36.55
N GLU A 575 -37.72 1.23 36.14
CA GLU A 575 -36.68 1.91 36.92
C GLU A 575 -36.38 3.26 36.25
N GLU A 576 -36.54 4.36 37.00
CA GLU A 576 -36.21 5.68 36.47
C GLU A 576 -34.69 5.81 36.40
N LEU A 577 -34.19 6.16 35.22
CA LEU A 577 -32.79 6.46 35.02
C LEU A 577 -32.56 7.87 35.58
N ALA A 578 -32.30 7.96 36.88
CA ALA A 578 -32.15 9.20 37.65
C ALA A 578 -30.70 9.58 37.96
N ASP A 579 -29.75 8.75 37.50
CA ASP A 579 -28.34 8.85 37.78
C ASP A 579 -27.52 8.68 36.50
N LEU A 580 -26.43 9.45 36.41
CA LEU A 580 -25.60 9.51 35.22
C LEU A 580 -24.91 8.17 34.93
N ASP A 581 -24.41 7.48 35.96
CA ASP A 581 -23.78 6.17 35.79
C ASP A 581 -24.78 5.14 35.23
N ARG A 582 -26.04 5.21 35.69
CA ARG A 582 -27.12 4.33 35.23
C ARG A 582 -27.56 4.62 33.80
N ILE A 583 -27.67 5.89 33.39
CA ILE A 583 -27.98 6.26 31.99
C ILE A 583 -26.88 5.78 31.03
N ILE A 584 -25.61 5.88 31.44
CA ILE A 584 -24.49 5.41 30.62
C ILE A 584 -24.51 3.88 30.53
N GLU A 585 -24.76 3.18 31.64
CA GLU A 585 -24.90 1.72 31.64
C GLU A 585 -26.05 1.26 30.74
N GLU A 586 -27.21 1.92 30.81
CA GLU A 586 -28.35 1.64 29.95
C GLU A 586 -28.02 1.87 28.48
N SER A 587 -27.36 2.99 28.16
CA SER A 587 -26.95 3.32 26.80
C SER A 587 -25.98 2.31 26.20
N LYS A 588 -25.12 1.74 27.03
CA LYS A 588 -24.23 0.65 26.64
C LYS A 588 -25.00 -0.65 26.45
N ARG A 589 -25.80 -1.06 27.43
CA ARG A 589 -26.54 -2.32 27.40
C ARG A 589 -27.51 -2.38 26.23
N CYS A 590 -28.26 -1.30 26.01
CA CYS A 590 -29.24 -1.19 24.95
C CYS A 590 -28.68 -0.55 23.67
N HIS A 591 -27.38 -0.23 23.58
CA HIS A 591 -26.73 0.25 22.36
C HIS A 591 -27.44 1.45 21.69
N HIS A 592 -27.86 2.42 22.50
CA HIS A 592 -28.57 3.62 22.06
C HIS A 592 -27.89 4.90 22.56
N CYS A 593 -28.15 6.02 21.92
CA CYS A 593 -27.45 7.29 22.19
C CYS A 593 -28.05 8.11 23.35
N LEU A 594 -28.88 7.52 24.23
CA LEU A 594 -29.56 8.22 25.33
C LEU A 594 -28.58 9.07 26.18
N ALA A 595 -27.45 8.51 26.61
CA ALA A 595 -26.45 9.21 27.43
C ALA A 595 -25.82 10.43 26.72
N VAL A 596 -25.67 10.37 25.40
CA VAL A 596 -25.00 11.44 24.63
C VAL A 596 -26.01 12.48 24.13
N SER A 597 -27.22 12.05 23.76
CA SER A 597 -28.19 12.89 23.06
C SER A 597 -29.27 13.48 23.98
N TYR A 598 -29.61 12.80 25.08
CA TYR A 598 -30.74 13.17 25.92
C TYR A 598 -30.37 13.49 27.37
N ALA A 599 -29.14 13.19 27.81
CA ALA A 599 -28.70 13.49 29.18
C ALA A 599 -28.90 14.96 29.57
N GLN A 600 -28.64 15.90 28.66
CA GLN A 600 -28.90 17.32 28.89
C GLN A 600 -30.38 17.60 29.18
N ARG A 601 -31.28 17.15 28.29
CA ARG A 601 -32.72 17.36 28.45
C ARG A 601 -33.26 16.69 29.72
N ILE A 602 -32.67 15.56 30.12
CA ILE A 602 -33.03 14.89 31.38
C ILE A 602 -32.59 15.73 32.59
N MET A 603 -31.36 16.26 32.59
CA MET A 603 -30.88 17.13 33.67
C MET A 603 -31.64 18.45 33.77
N ASP A 604 -32.04 19.02 32.63
CA ASP A 604 -32.83 20.26 32.56
C ASP A 604 -34.31 20.04 32.96
N GLY A 605 -34.72 18.79 33.22
CA GLY A 605 -36.08 18.44 33.60
C GLY A 605 -37.08 18.48 32.44
N GLU A 606 -36.61 18.42 31.20
CA GLU A 606 -37.44 18.39 29.99
C GLU A 606 -37.74 16.97 29.48
N TYR A 607 -37.00 15.98 29.99
CA TYR A 607 -37.08 14.60 29.54
C TYR A 607 -36.88 13.63 30.72
N VAL A 608 -37.52 12.47 30.66
CA VAL A 608 -37.37 11.39 31.65
C VAL A 608 -37.24 10.08 30.90
N ALA A 609 -36.30 9.24 31.33
CA ALA A 609 -36.07 7.93 30.74
C ALA A 609 -36.21 6.82 31.79
N PHE A 610 -36.80 5.70 31.40
CA PHE A 610 -37.01 4.54 32.26
C PHE A 610 -36.43 3.27 31.63
N HIS A 611 -35.78 2.45 32.43
CA HIS A 611 -35.50 1.06 32.09
C HIS A 611 -36.77 0.23 32.34
N MET A 612 -37.35 -0.31 31.28
CA MET A 612 -38.53 -1.16 31.30
C MET A 612 -38.10 -2.62 31.11
N ALA A 613 -38.35 -3.47 32.10
CA ALA A 613 -37.98 -4.89 32.07
C ALA A 613 -39.14 -5.79 32.48
N LEU A 614 -39.34 -6.89 31.76
CA LEU A 614 -40.34 -7.91 32.14
C LEU A 614 -39.84 -8.66 33.39
N GLN A 615 -40.74 -9.02 34.32
CA GLN A 615 -40.34 -9.71 35.56
C GLN A 615 -39.59 -11.03 35.34
N SER A 616 -39.80 -11.70 34.19
CA SER A 616 -39.05 -12.90 33.78
C SER A 616 -37.59 -12.61 33.38
N GLY A 617 -37.22 -11.34 33.20
CA GLY A 617 -35.91 -10.90 32.70
C GLY A 617 -35.68 -11.13 31.20
N THR A 618 -36.70 -11.57 30.45
CA THR A 618 -36.54 -11.94 29.04
C THR A 618 -36.59 -10.76 28.07
N HIS A 619 -37.19 -9.63 28.47
CA HIS A 619 -37.28 -8.42 27.65
C HIS A 619 -36.81 -7.21 28.46
N HIS A 620 -36.00 -6.39 27.81
CA HIS A 620 -35.48 -5.13 28.32
C HIS A 620 -35.63 -4.06 27.24
N MET A 621 -36.19 -2.91 27.60
CA MET A 621 -36.45 -1.78 26.71
C MET A 621 -36.18 -0.47 27.45
N THR A 622 -35.92 0.58 26.69
CA THR A 622 -35.74 1.93 27.21
C THR A 622 -36.95 2.76 26.79
N LEU A 623 -37.71 3.25 27.78
CA LEU A 623 -38.83 4.16 27.59
C LEU A 623 -38.35 5.60 27.75
N GLY A 624 -38.51 6.41 26.70
CA GLY A 624 -38.26 7.84 26.71
C GLY A 624 -39.55 8.65 26.75
N CYS A 625 -39.59 9.69 27.60
CA CYS A 625 -40.74 10.55 27.79
C CYS A 625 -40.32 12.03 27.85
N HIS A 626 -41.09 12.92 27.24
CA HIS A 626 -40.98 14.35 27.47
C HIS A 626 -41.70 14.74 28.78
N LEU A 627 -41.11 15.64 29.56
CA LEU A 627 -41.79 16.25 30.70
C LEU A 627 -42.31 17.63 30.28
N ARG A 628 -43.64 17.79 30.21
CA ARG A 628 -44.30 19.06 29.85
C ARG A 628 -45.33 19.41 30.91
N ASP A 629 -45.24 20.62 31.48
CA ASP A 629 -46.15 21.11 32.53
C ASP A 629 -46.27 20.17 33.76
N GLY A 630 -45.24 19.36 34.01
CA GLY A 630 -45.20 18.35 35.08
C GLY A 630 -45.93 17.04 34.74
N GLN A 631 -46.23 16.78 33.48
CA GLN A 631 -46.79 15.52 32.98
C GLN A 631 -45.83 14.86 31.99
N LEU A 632 -45.71 13.54 32.08
CA LEU A 632 -45.00 12.71 31.14
C LEU A 632 -45.81 12.53 29.85
N VAL A 633 -45.18 12.80 28.72
CA VAL A 633 -45.70 12.56 27.38
C VAL A 633 -44.80 11.52 26.71
N TYR A 634 -45.41 10.44 26.23
CA TYR A 634 -44.69 9.38 25.53
C TYR A 634 -43.92 9.94 24.32
N ASP A 635 -42.66 9.54 24.20
CA ASP A 635 -41.82 9.84 23.03
C ASP A 635 -41.48 8.55 22.28
N GLN A 636 -40.79 7.63 22.96
CA GLN A 636 -40.31 6.39 22.33
C GLN A 636 -40.18 5.23 23.30
N LEU A 637 -40.30 4.01 22.77
CA LEU A 637 -39.98 2.76 23.47
C LEU A 637 -39.16 1.88 22.53
N GLU A 638 -37.93 1.58 22.93
CA GLU A 638 -36.95 0.91 22.09
C GLU A 638 -36.33 -0.31 22.80
N TYR A 639 -36.17 -1.39 22.04
CA TYR A 639 -35.27 -2.50 22.36
C TYR A 639 -33.80 -2.08 22.18
N PRO A 640 -32.84 -2.94 22.59
CA PRO A 640 -31.46 -2.77 22.22
C PRO A 640 -31.28 -2.51 20.71
N HIS A 641 -30.29 -1.67 20.36
CA HIS A 641 -29.98 -1.22 18.99
C HIS A 641 -31.05 -0.33 18.32
N ASN A 642 -31.80 0.45 19.12
CA ASN A 642 -32.85 1.37 18.64
C ASN A 642 -33.97 0.68 17.84
N GLN A 643 -34.20 -0.63 18.07
CA GLN A 643 -35.31 -1.32 17.43
C GLN A 643 -36.62 -0.94 18.13
N LYS A 644 -37.60 -0.43 17.37
CA LYS A 644 -38.89 -0.01 17.94
C LYS A 644 -39.66 -1.19 18.54
N ALA A 645 -40.24 -0.97 19.73
CA ALA A 645 -41.06 -1.96 20.40
C ALA A 645 -42.42 -2.17 19.70
N GLU A 646 -42.99 -3.37 19.84
CA GLU A 646 -44.31 -3.69 19.31
C GLU A 646 -45.40 -2.89 20.03
N TYR A 647 -46.50 -2.61 19.31
CA TYR A 647 -47.63 -1.81 19.80
C TYR A 647 -48.21 -2.31 21.13
N LEU A 648 -48.19 -3.62 21.37
CA LEU A 648 -48.63 -4.23 22.62
C LEU A 648 -47.85 -3.70 23.84
N PHE A 649 -46.52 -3.60 23.73
CA PHE A 649 -45.68 -3.12 24.82
C PHE A 649 -45.69 -1.60 24.94
N VAL A 650 -45.85 -0.89 23.82
CA VAL A 650 -46.12 0.55 23.81
C VAL A 650 -47.39 0.86 24.60
N ASN A 651 -48.45 0.07 24.45
CA ASN A 651 -49.68 0.27 25.24
C ASN A 651 -49.46 0.11 26.75
N VAL A 652 -48.58 -0.82 27.17
CA VAL A 652 -48.22 -0.96 28.59
C VAL A 652 -47.49 0.29 29.08
N ALA A 653 -46.54 0.82 28.30
CA ALA A 653 -45.84 2.05 28.62
C ALA A 653 -46.80 3.26 28.69
N LEU A 654 -47.75 3.38 27.76
CA LEU A 654 -48.77 4.45 27.77
C LEU A 654 -49.68 4.35 29.01
N GLN A 655 -50.08 3.14 29.39
CA GLN A 655 -50.87 2.92 30.62
C GLN A 655 -50.07 3.27 31.87
N PHE A 656 -48.78 2.90 31.92
CA PHE A 656 -47.89 3.28 33.01
C PHE A 656 -47.74 4.81 33.10
N ILE A 657 -47.51 5.50 31.98
CA ILE A 657 -47.41 6.97 31.91
C ILE A 657 -48.70 7.62 32.42
N SER A 658 -49.86 7.16 31.95
CA SER A 658 -51.16 7.69 32.38
C SER A 658 -51.37 7.49 33.88
N TRP A 659 -51.01 6.31 34.40
CA TRP A 659 -51.09 6.02 35.83
C TRP A 659 -50.16 6.91 36.65
N LEU A 660 -48.90 7.04 36.23
CA LEU A 660 -47.88 7.84 36.92
C LEU A 660 -48.25 9.33 36.92
N ASN A 661 -48.77 9.86 35.82
CA ASN A 661 -49.27 11.23 35.74
C ASN A 661 -50.40 11.52 36.74
N LEU A 662 -51.32 10.56 36.95
CA LEU A 662 -52.38 10.70 37.97
C LEU A 662 -51.80 10.74 39.39
N GLN A 663 -50.76 9.95 39.66
CA GLN A 663 -50.06 9.98 40.95
C GLN A 663 -49.37 11.33 41.15
N LEU A 664 -48.69 11.85 40.12
CA LEU A 664 -47.98 13.13 40.19
C LEU A 664 -48.91 14.33 40.41
N ILE A 665 -50.14 14.29 39.87
CA ILE A 665 -51.18 15.29 40.14
C ILE A 665 -51.63 15.26 41.61
N ALA A 666 -51.64 14.09 42.25
CA ALA A 666 -52.05 13.95 43.65
C ALA A 666 -51.01 14.49 44.66
N PHE A 667 -49.79 14.82 44.20
CA PHE A 667 -48.70 15.40 45.01
C PHE A 667 -48.42 16.89 44.74
N LYS A 668 -49.16 17.52 43.81
CA LYS A 668 -49.26 19.00 43.70
C LYS A 668 -50.40 19.49 44.58
#